data_AF-A0A821VMS5-F1
#
_entry.id   AF-A0A821VMS5-F1
#
_cell.length_a   1.000
_cell.length_b   1.000
_cell.length_c   1.000
_cell.angle_alpha   90.00
_cell.angle_beta   90.00
_cell.angle_gamma   90.00
#
_symmetry.space_group_name_H-M   'P 1'
#
loop_
_entity.id
_entity.type
_entity.pdbx_description
1 polymer ?
#
loop_
_entity_poly.entity_id
_entity_poly.type
_entity_poly.pdbx_seq_one_letter_code
_entity_poly.pdbx_strand_id
1 'polypeptide(L)'
;MEHETWTDEFVKVKGFFTEIESICNLLKQHTTQFDRALSPMSILSPIDYPMNNLNAIEPSFMYSQLLKEILLDAEYEDYARKALTQLWRDGYQNNRFQLKIIDEFERDYNPDLAIWWYTRESFTYSMLNRALRTIDIDHMIKMGFFLCDIHRQIQRIHAETSKIEDLRTVYRGQGMYNTEFEKLQKRIGGILSFNNFLSTSTDREVSLVYAQSSSENSSMIGILFEIDIDVANPSTPFASLNNISYFSSEKEILFSMHSTFRIGEMRKIDEKVWQVQLTSTNNNDEQLQTLTELMRKEISGNTEYDRLGQLMIRMGEFDIAEEIYQILLDEPTGRDDAELAHIYQQIGKIQNEKGEYDQALTFYQKVLDIKQNDQSSNPDDLSTVYTNIGIVYKNMGDYPNALSFYQKSLEIDQKSVPINQGDLATTYSNIGAVHFNMGDYSSALSFYERTLEIEQQLLPNNHPSLATTFNNMGLVYGQMGDDSNALSFYQKSLEIQQRTLLPNHPLLASTYINIGGLHYNMDDYSNALLSFEKALEIREKSLPPNHPSLATIYNNIGIICHSDNDDSTALLFFQKALEIQEESLSIHHPSLATTYNNIGGSHKNLGDYTSAISFYQKAIEVHQKNFSSNHPDLATCYSNIGVVYNKMGNYSNALSFYQKALEIRQISLPSNHRDLAINYKNIGDTYENMEDYSSALSFFEHALKIGQYSFPENHLQLKTFRQCISKMQEKLQMCDNE
;
A
#
# COMPACT_ATOMS: atom_id res chain seq x y z
N MET A 1 1.50 -39.50 6.16
CA MET A 1 0.48 -39.65 5.10
C MET A 1 -0.94 -39.38 5.60
N GLU A 2 -1.10 -38.78 6.79
CA GLU A 2 -2.32 -38.07 7.24
C GLU A 2 -1.90 -36.65 7.69
N HIS A 3 -1.13 -35.95 6.85
CA HIS A 3 -0.60 -34.61 7.15
C HIS A 3 -0.79 -33.61 6.00
N GLU A 4 -1.57 -33.98 4.97
CA GLU A 4 -1.86 -33.14 3.79
C GLU A 4 -3.36 -32.88 3.59
N THR A 5 -4.24 -33.40 4.45
CA THR A 5 -5.69 -33.23 4.28
C THR A 5 -6.28 -32.06 5.07
N TRP A 6 -5.52 -31.43 5.98
CA TRP A 6 -6.07 -30.39 6.89
C TRP A 6 -5.68 -28.97 6.48
N THR A 7 -4.80 -28.82 5.48
CA THR A 7 -4.52 -27.53 4.82
C THR A 7 -5.72 -27.01 4.04
N ASP A 8 -6.68 -27.88 3.70
CA ASP A 8 -7.81 -27.55 2.84
C ASP A 8 -9.03 -27.00 3.62
N GLU A 9 -9.05 -27.16 4.95
CA GLU A 9 -10.24 -26.87 5.78
C GLU A 9 -10.16 -25.58 6.63
N PHE A 10 -9.05 -24.84 6.64
CA PHE A 10 -8.93 -23.63 7.48
C PHE A 10 -9.29 -22.33 6.75
N VAL A 11 -10.59 -22.08 6.59
CA VAL A 11 -11.17 -20.86 5.98
C VAL A 11 -11.42 -19.72 7.01
N LYS A 12 -10.75 -19.70 8.17
CA LYS A 12 -10.96 -18.61 9.16
C LYS A 12 -9.68 -18.20 9.88
N VAL A 13 -8.88 -17.36 9.23
CA VAL A 13 -8.01 -16.41 9.94
C VAL A 13 -8.90 -15.27 10.43
N LYS A 14 -9.61 -15.50 11.55
CA LYS A 14 -10.16 -14.42 12.37
C LYS A 14 -9.03 -13.95 13.28
N GLY A 15 -8.47 -12.79 12.96
CA GLY A 15 -7.34 -12.17 13.65
C GLY A 15 -6.16 -11.98 12.68
N PHE A 16 -5.99 -10.76 12.19
CA PHE A 16 -5.05 -10.31 11.14
C PHE A 16 -5.34 -10.80 9.70
N PHE A 17 -6.42 -10.27 9.11
CA PHE A 17 -6.59 -10.25 7.64
C PHE A 17 -5.61 -9.28 6.99
N THR A 18 -4.74 -9.73 6.08
CA THR A 18 -4.14 -8.89 5.02
C THR A 18 -3.54 -9.72 3.87
N GLU A 19 -4.34 -10.43 3.05
CA GLU A 19 -3.92 -10.74 1.66
C GLU A 19 -4.64 -9.89 0.60
N ILE A 20 -5.40 -8.88 1.03
CA ILE A 20 -5.98 -7.85 0.17
C ILE A 20 -4.90 -6.87 -0.33
N GLU A 21 -3.86 -6.64 0.49
CA GLU A 21 -2.80 -5.68 0.18
C GLU A 21 -2.06 -6.08 -1.11
N SER A 22 -1.59 -7.32 -1.25
CA SER A 22 -0.86 -7.80 -2.44
C SER A 22 -1.64 -7.63 -3.76
N ILE A 23 -2.96 -7.75 -3.72
CA ILE A 23 -3.81 -7.70 -4.90
C ILE A 23 -4.14 -6.22 -5.20
N CYS A 24 -4.36 -5.39 -4.15
CA CYS A 24 -4.69 -3.97 -4.28
C CYS A 24 -3.50 -3.21 -4.85
N ASN A 25 -2.33 -3.63 -4.40
CA ASN A 25 -1.04 -3.22 -4.87
C ASN A 25 -0.89 -3.52 -6.39
N LEU A 26 -1.26 -4.71 -6.88
CA LEU A 26 -1.20 -5.04 -8.32
C LEU A 26 -2.27 -4.29 -9.12
N LEU A 27 -3.42 -4.02 -8.53
CA LEU A 27 -4.47 -3.21 -9.14
C LEU A 27 -3.98 -1.79 -9.43
N LYS A 28 -3.33 -1.18 -8.44
CA LYS A 28 -2.69 0.12 -8.60
C LYS A 28 -1.54 0.07 -9.59
N GLN A 29 -0.75 -1.01 -9.63
CA GLN A 29 0.27 -1.19 -10.68
C GLN A 29 -0.37 -1.16 -12.07
N HIS A 30 -1.50 -1.86 -12.24
CA HIS A 30 -2.22 -1.86 -13.50
C HIS A 30 -2.88 -0.52 -13.84
N THR A 31 -3.31 0.27 -12.85
CA THR A 31 -3.84 1.63 -13.09
C THR A 31 -2.71 2.61 -13.45
N THR A 32 -1.52 2.46 -12.85
CA THR A 32 -0.37 3.39 -12.99
C THR A 32 0.61 3.04 -14.12
N GLN A 33 0.85 1.76 -14.43
CA GLN A 33 1.85 1.32 -15.45
C GLN A 33 1.45 1.62 -16.90
N PHE A 34 0.25 2.14 -17.10
CA PHE A 34 -0.48 1.90 -18.33
C PHE A 34 -1.06 3.18 -18.95
N ASP A 35 -0.57 4.32 -18.46
CA ASP A 35 -1.04 5.65 -18.83
C ASP A 35 -0.78 6.04 -20.30
N ARG A 36 -0.12 5.19 -21.11
CA ARG A 36 0.12 5.47 -22.55
C ARG A 36 0.00 4.30 -23.53
N ALA A 37 -0.33 3.08 -23.10
CA ALA A 37 -0.41 1.92 -24.02
C ALA A 37 -1.26 0.75 -23.49
N LEU A 38 -2.58 0.93 -23.36
CA LEU A 38 -3.44 -0.08 -22.72
C LEU A 38 -4.26 -0.95 -23.66
N SER A 39 -4.20 -2.26 -23.40
CA SER A 39 -5.15 -3.25 -23.89
C SER A 39 -6.40 -3.21 -23.00
N PRO A 40 -7.63 -3.08 -23.54
CA PRO A 40 -8.86 -2.91 -22.75
C PRO A 40 -9.38 -4.22 -22.13
N MET A 41 -8.50 -5.19 -21.90
CA MET A 41 -8.87 -6.58 -21.61
C MET A 41 -7.99 -7.18 -20.52
N SER A 42 -8.62 -8.01 -19.69
CA SER A 42 -7.98 -8.78 -18.63
C SER A 42 -8.09 -10.26 -18.99
N ILE A 43 -6.96 -10.96 -19.10
CA ILE A 43 -6.89 -12.37 -19.55
C ILE A 43 -6.51 -13.23 -18.35
N LEU A 44 -7.20 -14.33 -18.09
CA LEU A 44 -6.90 -15.30 -17.04
C LEU A 44 -6.47 -16.62 -17.67
N SER A 45 -5.47 -17.29 -17.11
CA SER A 45 -5.07 -18.63 -17.56
C SER A 45 -6.15 -19.68 -17.25
N PRO A 46 -6.23 -20.79 -18.00
CA PRO A 46 -7.02 -21.95 -17.61
C PRO A 46 -6.44 -22.53 -16.31
N ILE A 47 -7.27 -22.67 -15.27
CA ILE A 47 -6.85 -23.24 -13.98
C ILE A 47 -7.14 -24.74 -14.00
N ASP A 48 -6.10 -25.57 -13.82
CA ASP A 48 -6.24 -27.00 -13.53
C ASP A 48 -6.64 -27.16 -12.05
N TYR A 49 -7.80 -27.77 -11.77
CA TYR A 49 -8.22 -28.08 -10.38
C TYR A 49 -7.51 -29.33 -9.84
N PRO A 50 -7.22 -29.44 -8.51
CA PRO A 50 -7.91 -28.74 -7.41
C PRO A 50 -7.00 -27.95 -6.44
N MET A 51 -7.42 -26.75 -6.05
CA MET A 51 -7.29 -26.11 -4.72
C MET A 51 -7.38 -24.59 -4.83
N ASN A 52 -8.31 -23.98 -4.08
CA ASN A 52 -8.33 -22.68 -3.39
C ASN A 52 -7.18 -21.65 -3.59
N ASN A 53 -6.60 -21.49 -4.78
CA ASN A 53 -5.44 -20.62 -5.00
C ASN A 53 -5.84 -19.38 -5.82
N LEU A 54 -6.60 -18.47 -5.19
CA LEU A 54 -6.91 -17.10 -5.68
C LEU A 54 -5.67 -16.34 -6.17
N ASN A 55 -4.54 -16.74 -5.62
CA ASN A 55 -3.21 -16.25 -5.82
C ASN A 55 -2.61 -16.47 -7.22
N ALA A 56 -3.22 -17.30 -8.06
CA ALA A 56 -2.86 -17.43 -9.48
C ALA A 56 -3.60 -16.42 -10.38
N ILE A 57 -4.55 -15.67 -9.82
CA ILE A 57 -5.44 -14.78 -10.56
C ILE A 57 -4.81 -13.40 -10.65
N GLU A 58 -4.84 -12.81 -11.85
CA GLU A 58 -4.31 -11.47 -12.08
C GLU A 58 -5.11 -10.47 -11.22
N PRO A 59 -4.47 -9.77 -10.27
CA PRO A 59 -5.22 -8.93 -9.32
C PRO A 59 -6.01 -7.77 -9.94
N SER A 60 -5.54 -7.26 -11.08
CA SER A 60 -6.26 -6.27 -11.87
C SER A 60 -7.60 -6.81 -12.35
N PHE A 61 -7.67 -8.09 -12.73
CA PHE A 61 -8.92 -8.77 -13.05
C PHE A 61 -9.83 -8.85 -11.81
N MET A 62 -9.30 -9.31 -10.67
CA MET A 62 -10.11 -9.51 -9.46
C MET A 62 -10.78 -8.24 -8.99
N TYR A 63 -10.01 -7.19 -8.70
CA TYR A 63 -10.62 -5.98 -8.16
C TYR A 63 -11.22 -5.07 -9.21
N SER A 64 -10.83 -5.13 -10.49
CA SER A 64 -11.68 -4.47 -11.50
C SER A 64 -13.06 -5.09 -11.47
N GLN A 65 -13.17 -6.42 -11.35
CA GLN A 65 -14.45 -7.09 -11.22
C GLN A 65 -15.16 -6.74 -9.90
N LEU A 66 -14.43 -6.70 -8.79
CA LEU A 66 -14.96 -6.39 -7.45
C LEU A 66 -15.40 -4.92 -7.34
N LEU A 67 -14.62 -3.99 -7.89
CA LEU A 67 -14.98 -2.57 -8.00
C LEU A 67 -16.21 -2.40 -8.88
N LYS A 68 -16.26 -3.06 -10.06
CA LYS A 68 -17.45 -3.04 -10.92
C LYS A 68 -18.67 -3.60 -10.17
N GLU A 69 -18.52 -4.70 -9.45
CA GLU A 69 -19.59 -5.29 -8.65
C GLU A 69 -20.09 -4.33 -7.56
N ILE A 70 -19.18 -3.77 -6.75
CA ILE A 70 -19.53 -2.81 -5.69
C ILE A 70 -20.23 -1.59 -6.28
N LEU A 71 -19.72 -1.03 -7.38
CA LEU A 71 -20.34 0.11 -8.06
C LEU A 71 -21.73 -0.25 -8.58
N LEU A 72 -21.93 -1.44 -9.16
CA LEU A 72 -23.22 -1.89 -9.69
C LEU A 72 -24.26 -2.17 -8.59
N ASP A 73 -23.80 -2.65 -7.43
CA ASP A 73 -24.63 -2.88 -6.24
C ASP A 73 -24.99 -1.56 -5.53
N ALA A 74 -24.14 -0.53 -5.63
CA ALA A 74 -24.32 0.72 -4.91
C ALA A 74 -25.62 1.46 -5.31
N GLU A 75 -26.30 1.98 -4.29
CA GLU A 75 -27.40 2.92 -4.48
C GLU A 75 -26.84 4.35 -4.60
N TYR A 76 -27.22 5.04 -5.67
CA TYR A 76 -26.81 6.42 -5.92
C TYR A 76 -27.99 7.34 -5.66
N GLU A 77 -27.81 8.26 -4.71
CA GLU A 77 -28.80 9.28 -4.43
C GLU A 77 -28.82 10.39 -5.51
N ASP A 78 -29.93 11.13 -5.59
CA ASP A 78 -30.11 12.22 -6.56
C ASP A 78 -29.04 13.33 -6.45
N TYR A 79 -28.36 13.47 -5.31
CA TYR A 79 -27.28 14.44 -5.14
C TYR A 79 -26.01 14.03 -5.94
N ALA A 80 -25.76 12.74 -6.15
CA ALA A 80 -24.57 12.25 -6.86
C ALA A 80 -24.55 12.77 -8.31
N ARG A 81 -25.73 12.88 -8.93
CA ARG A 81 -25.88 13.49 -10.26
C ARG A 81 -25.44 14.95 -10.28
N LYS A 82 -25.86 15.74 -9.27
CA LYS A 82 -25.49 17.16 -9.16
C LYS A 82 -24.00 17.35 -8.87
N ALA A 83 -23.42 16.49 -8.03
CA ALA A 83 -21.99 16.50 -7.75
C ALA A 83 -21.18 16.24 -9.02
N LEU A 84 -21.59 15.24 -9.83
CA LEU A 84 -20.92 14.91 -11.08
C LEU A 84 -21.03 16.05 -12.11
N THR A 85 -22.22 16.63 -12.28
CA THR A 85 -22.40 17.72 -13.26
C THR A 85 -21.66 18.99 -12.85
N GLN A 86 -21.55 19.25 -11.55
CA GLN A 86 -20.70 20.33 -11.03
C GLN A 86 -19.22 20.08 -11.34
N LEU A 87 -18.73 18.86 -11.11
CA LEU A 87 -17.37 18.46 -11.47
C LEU A 87 -17.10 18.62 -12.98
N TRP A 88 -18.07 18.27 -13.83
CA TRP A 88 -17.97 18.52 -15.27
C TRP A 88 -17.92 20.00 -15.61
N ARG A 89 -18.73 20.83 -14.95
CA ARG A 89 -18.70 22.29 -15.16
C ARG A 89 -17.34 22.86 -14.79
N ASP A 90 -16.74 22.38 -13.70
CA ASP A 90 -15.42 22.81 -13.24
C ASP A 90 -14.30 22.35 -14.19
N GLY A 91 -14.38 21.13 -14.72
CA GLY A 91 -13.43 20.64 -15.73
C GLY A 91 -13.56 21.32 -17.10
N TYR A 92 -14.75 21.81 -17.46
CA TYR A 92 -15.05 22.39 -18.78
C TYR A 92 -15.43 23.88 -18.74
N GLN A 93 -15.02 24.64 -17.72
CA GLN A 93 -15.38 26.05 -17.53
C GLN A 93 -15.14 26.93 -18.78
N ASN A 94 -14.12 26.59 -19.58
CA ASN A 94 -13.74 27.33 -20.79
C ASN A 94 -14.30 26.73 -22.09
N ASN A 95 -15.08 25.65 -22.04
CA ASN A 95 -15.60 24.96 -23.22
C ASN A 95 -17.13 25.11 -23.33
N ARG A 96 -17.59 26.15 -24.05
CA ARG A 96 -19.02 26.44 -24.25
C ARG A 96 -19.80 25.29 -24.88
N PHE A 97 -19.17 24.48 -25.73
CA PHE A 97 -19.84 23.33 -26.36
C PHE A 97 -20.17 22.26 -25.32
N GLN A 98 -19.18 21.90 -24.48
CA GLN A 98 -19.39 20.91 -23.42
C GLN A 98 -20.33 21.40 -22.33
N LEU A 99 -20.26 22.69 -21.95
CA LEU A 99 -21.20 23.29 -21.00
C LEU A 99 -22.66 23.17 -21.46
N LYS A 100 -22.93 23.36 -22.76
CA LYS A 100 -24.27 23.17 -23.31
C LYS A 100 -24.72 21.71 -23.22
N ILE A 101 -23.82 20.76 -23.45
CA ILE A 101 -24.13 19.33 -23.30
C ILE A 101 -24.43 19.00 -21.84
N ILE A 102 -23.71 19.60 -20.89
CA ILE A 102 -23.98 19.45 -19.45
C ILE A 102 -25.37 20.01 -19.10
N ASP A 103 -25.75 21.19 -19.61
CA ASP A 103 -27.08 21.77 -19.39
C ASP A 103 -28.20 20.86 -19.93
N GLU A 104 -27.99 20.26 -21.11
CA GLU A 104 -28.93 19.31 -21.71
C GLU A 104 -28.99 18.00 -20.91
N PHE A 105 -27.86 17.50 -20.42
CA PHE A 105 -27.82 16.31 -19.57
C PHE A 105 -28.58 16.54 -18.26
N GLU A 106 -28.34 17.64 -17.56
CA GLU A 106 -29.06 17.96 -16.32
C GLU A 106 -30.58 18.06 -16.51
N ARG A 107 -31.03 18.60 -17.64
CA ARG A 107 -32.45 18.79 -17.93
C ARG A 107 -33.15 17.53 -18.42
N ASP A 108 -32.50 16.78 -19.32
CA ASP A 108 -33.15 15.75 -20.13
C ASP A 108 -32.74 14.31 -19.75
N TYR A 109 -31.73 14.13 -18.89
CA TYR A 109 -31.27 12.80 -18.49
C TYR A 109 -32.32 12.02 -17.68
N ASN A 110 -32.55 10.77 -18.11
CA ASN A 110 -33.25 9.76 -17.33
C ASN A 110 -32.56 8.39 -17.53
N PRO A 111 -32.75 7.43 -16.60
CA PRO A 111 -32.11 6.12 -16.69
C PRO A 111 -32.43 5.33 -17.97
N ASP A 112 -33.61 5.54 -18.58
CA ASP A 112 -34.00 4.86 -19.83
C ASP A 112 -33.32 5.48 -21.08
N LEU A 113 -32.62 6.61 -20.93
CA LEU A 113 -31.81 7.25 -21.97
C LEU A 113 -30.30 7.07 -21.74
N ALA A 114 -29.88 6.24 -20.78
CA ALA A 114 -28.47 6.11 -20.43
C ALA A 114 -27.60 5.67 -21.63
N ILE A 115 -28.03 4.67 -22.40
CA ILE A 115 -27.38 4.22 -23.64
C ILE A 115 -27.36 5.32 -24.70
N TRP A 116 -28.43 6.10 -24.82
CA TRP A 116 -28.50 7.22 -25.76
C TRP A 116 -27.45 8.28 -25.42
N TRP A 117 -27.32 8.63 -24.14
CA TRP A 117 -26.30 9.56 -23.64
C TRP A 117 -24.89 8.99 -23.72
N TYR A 118 -24.73 7.68 -23.58
CA TYR A 118 -23.47 6.99 -23.75
C TYR A 118 -23.00 6.99 -25.21
N THR A 119 -23.91 6.83 -26.16
CA THR A 119 -23.58 6.76 -27.60
C THR A 119 -23.57 8.11 -28.30
N ARG A 120 -24.09 9.15 -27.64
CA ARG A 120 -24.06 10.53 -28.15
C ARG A 120 -22.63 11.03 -28.29
N GLU A 121 -22.35 11.72 -29.40
CA GLU A 121 -21.09 12.44 -29.62
C GLU A 121 -20.92 13.55 -28.56
N SER A 122 -20.28 13.19 -27.45
CA SER A 122 -20.09 14.02 -26.28
C SER A 122 -18.93 13.51 -25.43
N PHE A 123 -18.54 14.29 -24.42
CA PHE A 123 -17.43 13.91 -23.54
C PHE A 123 -17.75 12.69 -22.67
N THR A 124 -19.02 12.37 -22.40
CA THR A 124 -19.44 11.27 -21.51
C THR A 124 -18.87 9.94 -21.95
N TYR A 125 -18.99 9.60 -23.24
CA TYR A 125 -18.42 8.37 -23.83
C TYR A 125 -16.90 8.32 -23.62
N SER A 126 -16.21 9.40 -24.00
CA SER A 126 -14.74 9.44 -23.99
C SER A 126 -14.17 9.39 -22.58
N MET A 127 -14.81 10.09 -21.64
CA MET A 127 -14.40 10.17 -20.25
C MET A 127 -14.67 8.85 -19.52
N LEU A 128 -15.86 8.26 -19.72
CA LEU A 128 -16.20 6.97 -19.14
C LEU A 128 -15.30 5.86 -19.66
N ASN A 129 -15.12 5.79 -20.99
CA ASN A 129 -14.27 4.76 -21.59
C ASN A 129 -12.80 4.96 -21.25
N ARG A 130 -12.33 6.20 -21.07
CA ARG A 130 -10.99 6.47 -20.55
C ARG A 130 -10.87 5.95 -19.13
N ALA A 131 -11.80 6.34 -18.25
CA ALA A 131 -11.77 5.94 -16.85
C ALA A 131 -11.81 4.42 -16.68
N LEU A 132 -12.67 3.72 -17.42
CA LEU A 132 -12.74 2.25 -17.40
C LEU A 132 -11.47 1.58 -17.98
N ARG A 133 -10.82 2.19 -18.97
CA ARG A 133 -9.57 1.67 -19.56
C ARG A 133 -8.39 1.85 -18.63
N THR A 134 -8.25 3.04 -18.07
CA THR A 134 -7.14 3.42 -17.19
C THR A 134 -7.37 3.02 -15.73
N ILE A 135 -8.57 2.49 -15.43
CA ILE A 135 -9.02 2.20 -14.07
C ILE A 135 -8.85 3.48 -13.21
N ASP A 136 -9.34 4.60 -13.74
CA ASP A 136 -9.38 5.89 -13.03
C ASP A 136 -10.50 5.81 -11.98
N ILE A 137 -10.12 5.36 -10.79
CA ILE A 137 -11.06 4.97 -9.73
C ILE A 137 -11.90 6.16 -9.28
N ASP A 138 -11.29 7.35 -9.20
CA ASP A 138 -11.98 8.59 -8.87
C ASP A 138 -13.11 8.89 -9.88
N HIS A 139 -12.80 8.89 -11.18
CA HIS A 139 -13.81 9.12 -12.21
C HIS A 139 -14.84 7.97 -12.28
N MET A 140 -14.44 6.72 -12.05
CA MET A 140 -15.35 5.58 -12.02
C MET A 140 -16.37 5.70 -10.88
N ILE A 141 -15.93 6.07 -9.68
CA ILE A 141 -16.81 6.29 -8.52
C ILE A 141 -17.77 7.44 -8.80
N LYS A 142 -17.26 8.58 -9.28
CA LYS A 142 -18.06 9.78 -9.61
C LYS A 142 -19.08 9.53 -10.72
N MET A 143 -18.74 8.71 -11.71
CA MET A 143 -19.64 8.30 -12.80
C MET A 143 -20.49 7.07 -12.46
N GLY A 144 -20.43 6.58 -11.22
CA GLY A 144 -21.05 5.34 -10.79
C GLY A 144 -22.54 5.22 -11.10
N PHE A 145 -23.34 6.27 -10.84
CA PHE A 145 -24.78 6.23 -11.17
C PHE A 145 -25.02 6.04 -12.67
N PHE A 146 -24.21 6.67 -13.52
CA PHE A 146 -24.35 6.58 -14.98
C PHE A 146 -23.91 5.20 -15.47
N LEU A 147 -22.85 4.62 -14.88
CA LEU A 147 -22.46 3.22 -15.11
C LEU A 147 -23.60 2.25 -14.80
N CYS A 148 -24.23 2.43 -13.64
CA CYS A 148 -25.34 1.59 -13.17
C CYS A 148 -26.57 1.72 -14.07
N ASP A 149 -26.92 2.94 -14.48
CA ASP A 149 -28.05 3.16 -15.37
C ASP A 149 -27.84 2.52 -16.75
N ILE A 150 -26.63 2.64 -17.34
CA ILE A 150 -26.28 1.93 -18.59
C ILE A 150 -26.42 0.41 -18.37
N HIS A 151 -25.83 -0.12 -17.30
CA HIS A 151 -25.88 -1.55 -17.00
C HIS A 151 -27.33 -2.06 -16.83
N ARG A 152 -28.15 -1.38 -16.02
CA ARG A 152 -29.55 -1.73 -15.78
C ARG A 152 -30.38 -1.63 -17.06
N GLN A 153 -30.14 -0.63 -17.90
CA GLN A 153 -30.79 -0.53 -19.19
C GLN A 153 -30.43 -1.71 -20.10
N ILE A 154 -29.16 -2.11 -20.15
CA ILE A 154 -28.71 -3.30 -20.89
C ILE A 154 -29.42 -4.56 -20.37
N GLN A 155 -29.49 -4.76 -19.05
CA GLN A 155 -30.18 -5.92 -18.45
C GLN A 155 -31.67 -5.97 -18.80
N ARG A 156 -32.37 -4.83 -18.75
CA ARG A 156 -33.80 -4.75 -19.13
C ARG A 156 -33.99 -5.16 -20.58
N ILE A 157 -33.19 -4.60 -21.49
CA ILE A 157 -33.26 -4.92 -22.92
C ILE A 157 -32.91 -6.39 -23.17
N HIS A 158 -31.88 -6.93 -22.51
CA HIS A 158 -31.50 -8.34 -22.61
C HIS A 158 -32.66 -9.27 -22.23
N ALA A 159 -33.35 -8.97 -21.12
CA ALA A 159 -34.52 -9.72 -20.69
C ALA A 159 -35.66 -9.70 -21.72
N GLU A 160 -35.85 -8.58 -22.42
CA GLU A 160 -36.83 -8.45 -23.52
C GLU A 160 -36.36 -9.17 -24.81
N THR A 161 -35.05 -9.21 -25.04
CA THR A 161 -34.38 -9.77 -26.24
C THR A 161 -34.28 -11.30 -26.22
N SER A 162 -34.43 -11.94 -25.05
CA SER A 162 -34.49 -13.41 -24.84
C SER A 162 -35.54 -14.17 -25.67
N LYS A 163 -36.33 -13.46 -26.49
CA LYS A 163 -37.34 -14.00 -27.42
C LYS A 163 -36.90 -14.00 -28.90
N ILE A 164 -35.68 -13.57 -29.23
CA ILE A 164 -35.17 -13.50 -30.60
C ILE A 164 -34.31 -14.75 -30.89
N GLU A 165 -34.83 -15.71 -31.68
CA GLU A 165 -34.21 -17.03 -31.90
C GLU A 165 -32.94 -17.04 -32.79
N ASP A 166 -32.58 -15.92 -33.44
CA ASP A 166 -31.60 -15.92 -34.54
C ASP A 166 -30.21 -15.31 -34.24
N LEU A 167 -30.00 -14.63 -33.11
CA LEU A 167 -28.69 -14.02 -32.79
C LEU A 167 -27.80 -15.03 -32.05
N ARG A 168 -26.76 -15.56 -32.72
CA ARG A 168 -25.82 -16.53 -32.14
C ARG A 168 -24.37 -16.08 -32.04
N THR A 169 -23.92 -15.23 -32.96
CA THR A 169 -22.51 -14.84 -33.05
C THR A 169 -22.40 -13.35 -33.38
N VAL A 170 -21.50 -12.66 -32.70
CA VAL A 170 -21.12 -11.27 -32.98
C VAL A 170 -19.61 -11.14 -33.12
N TYR A 171 -19.16 -10.03 -33.68
CA TYR A 171 -17.77 -9.81 -34.02
C TYR A 171 -17.23 -8.52 -33.41
N ARG A 172 -15.95 -8.52 -33.04
CA ARG A 172 -15.22 -7.33 -32.62
C ARG A 172 -13.81 -7.34 -33.19
N GLY A 173 -13.49 -6.33 -34.00
CA GLY A 173 -12.13 -6.12 -34.49
C GLY A 173 -11.38 -5.05 -33.72
N GLN A 174 -10.11 -5.29 -33.42
CA GLN A 174 -9.22 -4.30 -32.81
C GLN A 174 -7.74 -4.63 -33.00
N GLY A 175 -6.88 -3.65 -32.75
CA GLY A 175 -5.45 -3.85 -32.61
C GLY A 175 -5.08 -4.39 -31.23
N MET A 176 -4.01 -5.17 -31.17
CA MET A 176 -3.41 -5.69 -29.96
C MET A 176 -1.88 -5.64 -30.08
N TYR A 177 -1.19 -5.21 -29.03
CA TYR A 177 0.28 -5.24 -29.01
C TYR A 177 0.80 -6.68 -29.03
N ASN A 178 1.97 -6.89 -29.62
CA ASN A 178 2.58 -8.22 -29.71
C ASN A 178 2.74 -8.90 -28.34
N THR A 179 3.12 -8.15 -27.31
CA THR A 179 3.28 -8.65 -25.93
C THR A 179 1.97 -9.18 -25.34
N GLU A 180 0.87 -8.46 -25.56
CA GLU A 180 -0.47 -8.85 -25.10
C GLU A 180 -1.02 -10.03 -25.90
N PHE A 181 -0.70 -10.09 -27.19
CA PHE A 181 -1.06 -11.23 -28.01
C PHE A 181 -0.34 -12.52 -27.58
N GLU A 182 0.94 -12.44 -27.24
CA GLU A 182 1.67 -13.59 -26.71
C GLU A 182 1.05 -14.09 -25.40
N LYS A 183 0.53 -13.20 -24.55
CA LYS A 183 -0.24 -13.59 -23.35
C LYS A 183 -1.53 -14.30 -23.75
N LEU A 184 -2.29 -13.76 -24.70
CA LEU A 184 -3.52 -14.37 -25.20
C LEU A 184 -3.28 -15.78 -25.75
N GLN A 185 -2.23 -15.96 -26.56
CA GLN A 185 -1.85 -17.27 -27.12
C GLN A 185 -1.49 -18.31 -26.05
N LYS A 186 -0.84 -17.89 -24.97
CA LYS A 186 -0.46 -18.77 -23.85
C LYS A 186 -1.64 -19.16 -22.95
N ARG A 187 -2.79 -18.49 -23.07
CA ARG A 187 -3.96 -18.62 -22.17
C ARG A 187 -5.23 -19.15 -22.86
N ILE A 188 -5.09 -19.87 -23.98
CA ILE A 188 -6.22 -20.57 -24.64
C ILE A 188 -6.90 -21.51 -23.63
N GLY A 189 -8.24 -21.46 -23.55
CA GLY A 189 -9.07 -22.16 -22.56
C GLY A 189 -9.35 -21.35 -21.28
N GLY A 190 -8.69 -20.20 -21.13
CA GLY A 190 -8.82 -19.28 -20.01
C GLY A 190 -9.99 -18.31 -20.11
N ILE A 191 -10.08 -17.34 -19.21
CA ILE A 191 -11.15 -16.34 -19.15
C ILE A 191 -10.65 -14.99 -19.70
N LEU A 192 -11.46 -14.29 -20.47
CA LEU A 192 -11.23 -12.95 -20.97
C LEU A 192 -12.34 -12.05 -20.45
N SER A 193 -12.00 -10.95 -19.78
CA SER A 193 -12.94 -9.86 -19.47
C SER A 193 -12.53 -8.60 -20.21
N PHE A 194 -13.50 -7.81 -20.64
CA PHE A 194 -13.27 -6.46 -21.13
C PHE A 194 -13.47 -5.48 -19.97
N ASN A 195 -12.57 -4.50 -19.85
CA ASN A 195 -12.63 -3.52 -18.77
C ASN A 195 -13.73 -2.46 -19.00
N ASN A 196 -14.27 -2.38 -20.23
CA ASN A 196 -15.32 -1.44 -20.64
C ASN A 196 -16.60 -2.16 -21.07
N PHE A 197 -17.67 -1.40 -21.33
CA PHE A 197 -18.78 -1.88 -22.14
C PHE A 197 -18.27 -2.34 -23.51
N LEU A 198 -18.45 -3.62 -23.82
CA LEU A 198 -17.92 -4.21 -25.04
C LEU A 198 -18.92 -3.95 -26.19
N SER A 199 -18.51 -3.08 -27.11
CA SER A 199 -19.20 -2.81 -28.38
C SER A 199 -18.84 -3.88 -29.40
N THR A 200 -19.83 -4.47 -30.06
CA THR A 200 -19.66 -5.52 -31.08
C THR A 200 -20.61 -5.32 -32.25
N SER A 201 -20.33 -5.96 -33.39
CA SER A 201 -21.18 -5.89 -34.58
C SER A 201 -21.72 -7.28 -34.95
N THR A 202 -22.94 -7.32 -35.47
CA THR A 202 -23.46 -8.50 -36.18
C THR A 202 -22.81 -8.69 -37.55
N ASP A 203 -22.13 -7.66 -38.07
CA ASP A 203 -21.44 -7.70 -39.36
C ASP A 203 -19.95 -8.01 -39.16
N ARG A 204 -19.55 -9.18 -39.65
CA ARG A 204 -18.16 -9.66 -39.60
C ARG A 204 -17.21 -8.74 -40.36
N GLU A 205 -17.61 -8.22 -41.51
CA GLU A 205 -16.73 -7.46 -42.39
C GLU A 205 -16.43 -6.08 -41.80
N VAL A 206 -17.42 -5.45 -41.15
CA VAL A 206 -17.22 -4.21 -40.39
C VAL A 206 -16.14 -4.41 -39.32
N SER A 207 -16.24 -5.50 -38.55
CA SER A 207 -15.25 -5.83 -37.53
C SER A 207 -13.88 -6.15 -38.13
N LEU A 208 -13.83 -6.88 -39.24
CA LEU A 208 -12.57 -7.23 -39.90
C LEU A 208 -11.78 -5.97 -40.33
N VAL A 209 -12.45 -4.93 -40.82
CA VAL A 209 -11.82 -3.65 -41.18
C VAL A 209 -11.11 -3.02 -39.98
N TYR A 210 -11.71 -3.03 -38.79
CA TYR A 210 -11.09 -2.51 -37.56
C TYR A 210 -9.90 -3.36 -37.09
N ALA A 211 -9.93 -4.67 -37.32
CA ALA A 211 -8.77 -5.52 -37.05
C ALA A 211 -7.63 -5.22 -38.03
N GLN A 212 -7.94 -5.06 -39.31
CA GLN A 212 -6.97 -4.78 -40.37
C GLN A 212 -6.34 -3.39 -40.27
N SER A 213 -7.07 -2.37 -39.80
CA SER A 213 -6.53 -1.01 -39.63
C SER A 213 -5.34 -0.94 -38.67
N SER A 214 -5.15 -1.96 -37.84
CA SER A 214 -4.06 -2.04 -36.87
C SER A 214 -2.79 -2.70 -37.44
N SER A 215 -2.86 -3.26 -38.65
CA SER A 215 -1.73 -3.93 -39.32
C SER A 215 -0.63 -2.98 -39.81
N GLU A 216 -0.95 -1.69 -39.93
CA GLU A 216 -0.02 -0.62 -40.32
C GLU A 216 1.06 -0.36 -39.26
N ASN A 217 0.78 -0.65 -37.99
CA ASN A 217 1.75 -0.52 -36.91
C ASN A 217 2.60 -1.80 -36.77
N SER A 218 3.92 -1.68 -36.75
CA SER A 218 4.83 -2.83 -36.62
C SER A 218 4.79 -3.50 -35.25
N SER A 219 4.35 -2.79 -34.20
CA SER A 219 4.26 -3.32 -32.83
C SER A 219 2.90 -3.93 -32.48
N MET A 220 1.95 -3.92 -33.42
CA MET A 220 0.60 -4.43 -33.22
C MET A 220 0.22 -5.49 -34.25
N ILE A 221 -0.77 -6.29 -33.87
CA ILE A 221 -1.48 -7.22 -34.72
C ILE A 221 -2.98 -6.95 -34.66
N GLY A 222 -3.69 -7.29 -35.73
CA GLY A 222 -5.14 -7.25 -35.78
C GLY A 222 -5.74 -8.49 -35.13
N ILE A 223 -6.72 -8.30 -34.25
CA ILE A 223 -7.53 -9.37 -33.68
C ILE A 223 -8.98 -9.19 -34.13
N LEU A 224 -9.55 -10.25 -34.69
CA LEU A 224 -10.98 -10.41 -34.91
C LEU A 224 -11.51 -11.40 -33.87
N PHE A 225 -12.18 -10.89 -32.84
CA PHE A 225 -12.93 -11.71 -31.92
C PHE A 225 -14.24 -12.15 -32.58
N GLU A 226 -14.48 -13.45 -32.59
CA GLU A 226 -15.75 -14.08 -32.96
C GLU A 226 -16.38 -14.60 -31.68
N ILE A 227 -17.48 -14.00 -31.27
CA ILE A 227 -18.08 -14.19 -29.94
C ILE A 227 -19.40 -14.93 -30.09
N ASP A 228 -19.43 -16.16 -29.61
CA ASP A 228 -20.64 -16.96 -29.50
C ASP A 228 -21.40 -16.57 -28.23
N ILE A 229 -22.66 -16.16 -28.40
CA ILE A 229 -23.50 -15.65 -27.34
C ILE A 229 -24.64 -16.62 -27.05
N ASP A 230 -24.88 -16.88 -25.77
CA ASP A 230 -26.12 -17.50 -25.30
C ASP A 230 -27.14 -16.43 -24.89
N VAL A 231 -28.18 -16.25 -25.71
CA VAL A 231 -29.26 -15.27 -25.47
C VAL A 231 -30.05 -15.59 -24.19
N ALA A 232 -30.09 -16.87 -23.78
CA ALA A 232 -30.80 -17.29 -22.57
C ALA A 232 -29.98 -17.09 -21.28
N ASN A 233 -28.70 -16.76 -21.41
CA ASN A 233 -27.80 -16.60 -20.27
C ASN A 233 -27.94 -15.20 -19.64
N PRO A 234 -28.42 -15.09 -18.38
CA PRO A 234 -28.54 -13.80 -17.70
C PRO A 234 -27.19 -13.24 -17.24
N SER A 235 -26.12 -14.06 -17.19
CA SER A 235 -24.79 -13.71 -16.67
C SER A 235 -23.94 -12.87 -17.60
N THR A 236 -24.40 -12.61 -18.83
CA THR A 236 -23.66 -11.81 -19.81
C THR A 236 -24.66 -10.94 -20.59
N PRO A 237 -25.31 -9.97 -19.91
CA PRO A 237 -26.39 -9.21 -20.52
C PRO A 237 -25.85 -8.29 -21.61
N PHE A 238 -26.57 -8.24 -22.72
CA PHE A 238 -26.26 -7.39 -23.86
C PHE A 238 -27.52 -6.71 -24.41
N ALA A 239 -27.34 -5.60 -25.12
CA ALA A 239 -28.42 -4.86 -25.74
C ALA A 239 -28.13 -4.62 -27.22
N SER A 240 -29.13 -4.86 -28.07
CA SER A 240 -29.12 -4.37 -29.44
C SER A 240 -29.38 -2.87 -29.44
N LEU A 241 -28.46 -2.09 -29.99
CA LEU A 241 -28.54 -0.63 -29.99
C LEU A 241 -29.52 -0.04 -31.03
N ASN A 242 -30.07 -0.89 -31.89
CA ASN A 242 -31.02 -0.48 -32.93
C ASN A 242 -32.22 0.28 -32.33
N ASN A 243 -32.38 1.54 -32.74
CA ASN A 243 -33.43 2.48 -32.29
C ASN A 243 -33.34 2.99 -30.84
N ILE A 244 -32.23 2.73 -30.12
CA ILE A 244 -32.04 3.23 -28.75
C ILE A 244 -30.75 4.06 -28.59
N SER A 245 -29.76 3.88 -29.47
CA SER A 245 -28.57 4.73 -29.47
C SER A 245 -28.86 6.11 -30.06
N TYR A 246 -27.90 7.02 -29.91
CA TYR A 246 -27.94 8.33 -30.55
C TYR A 246 -28.03 8.23 -32.07
N PHE A 247 -27.46 7.17 -32.66
CA PHE A 247 -27.47 6.93 -34.09
C PHE A 247 -28.67 6.06 -34.49
N SER A 248 -29.46 6.55 -35.42
CA SER A 248 -30.76 5.96 -35.78
C SER A 248 -30.70 4.61 -36.53
N SER A 249 -29.51 4.07 -36.81
CA SER A 249 -29.36 2.84 -37.61
C SER A 249 -28.07 2.06 -37.32
N GLU A 250 -27.80 1.77 -36.05
CA GLU A 250 -26.66 0.94 -35.65
C GLU A 250 -27.04 -0.54 -35.52
N LYS A 251 -26.26 -1.40 -36.18
CA LYS A 251 -26.29 -2.86 -35.99
C LYS A 251 -25.28 -3.30 -34.92
N GLU A 252 -25.23 -2.53 -33.85
CA GLU A 252 -24.31 -2.71 -32.73
C GLU A 252 -24.98 -3.48 -31.61
N ILE A 253 -24.23 -4.41 -31.02
CA ILE A 253 -24.58 -5.11 -29.80
C ILE A 253 -23.61 -4.65 -28.71
N LEU A 254 -24.16 -4.09 -27.64
CA LEU A 254 -23.41 -3.56 -26.50
C LEU A 254 -23.55 -4.50 -25.30
N PHE A 255 -22.43 -5.00 -24.82
CA PHE A 255 -22.34 -5.84 -23.62
C PHE A 255 -22.09 -5.01 -22.38
N SER A 256 -22.64 -5.47 -21.26
CA SER A 256 -22.37 -4.96 -19.93
C SER A 256 -20.88 -5.09 -19.54
N MET A 257 -20.39 -4.19 -18.68
CA MET A 257 -19.00 -4.13 -18.19
C MET A 257 -18.52 -5.36 -17.40
N HIS A 258 -19.41 -6.22 -16.90
CA HIS A 258 -19.04 -7.46 -16.20
C HIS A 258 -18.94 -8.69 -17.13
N SER A 259 -19.08 -8.49 -18.45
CA SER A 259 -19.11 -9.59 -19.41
C SER A 259 -17.76 -10.30 -19.46
N THR A 260 -17.80 -11.61 -19.27
CA THR A 260 -16.66 -12.51 -19.26
C THR A 260 -16.87 -13.57 -20.34
N PHE A 261 -15.77 -13.98 -20.98
CA PHE A 261 -15.79 -14.89 -22.11
C PHE A 261 -14.68 -15.93 -21.95
N ARG A 262 -14.93 -17.17 -22.40
CA ARG A 262 -13.91 -18.20 -22.45
C ARG A 262 -13.16 -18.13 -23.77
N ILE A 263 -11.82 -18.20 -23.72
CA ILE A 263 -10.96 -18.12 -24.89
C ILE A 263 -10.93 -19.48 -25.57
N GLY A 264 -11.45 -19.54 -26.80
CA GLY A 264 -11.45 -20.71 -27.66
C GLY A 264 -10.26 -20.77 -28.60
N GLU A 265 -10.46 -21.40 -29.76
CA GLU A 265 -9.41 -21.57 -30.76
C GLU A 265 -8.98 -20.26 -31.41
N MET A 266 -7.70 -20.19 -31.78
CA MET A 266 -7.09 -19.06 -32.49
C MET A 266 -6.63 -19.48 -33.88
N ARG A 267 -7.02 -18.72 -34.91
CA ARG A 267 -6.68 -19.00 -36.31
C ARG A 267 -6.10 -17.77 -36.98
N LYS A 268 -4.97 -17.94 -37.67
CA LYS A 268 -4.40 -16.86 -38.49
C LYS A 268 -5.24 -16.70 -39.76
N ILE A 269 -5.75 -15.50 -40.03
CA ILE A 269 -6.58 -15.20 -41.21
C ILE A 269 -5.86 -14.31 -42.23
N ASP A 270 -4.85 -13.55 -41.80
CA ASP A 270 -3.97 -12.74 -42.66
C ASP A 270 -2.55 -12.64 -42.04
N GLU A 271 -1.56 -12.07 -42.73
CA GLU A 271 -0.17 -11.98 -42.27
C GLU A 271 -0.03 -11.42 -40.85
N LYS A 272 -0.83 -10.40 -40.53
CA LYS A 272 -0.88 -9.74 -39.21
C LYS A 272 -2.28 -9.77 -38.56
N VAL A 273 -3.21 -10.59 -39.04
CA VAL A 273 -4.57 -10.66 -38.49
C VAL A 273 -4.91 -12.07 -38.02
N TRP A 274 -5.39 -12.17 -36.79
CA TRP A 274 -5.82 -13.41 -36.16
C TRP A 274 -7.30 -13.34 -35.78
N GLN A 275 -7.98 -14.47 -35.94
CA GLN A 275 -9.33 -14.70 -35.45
C GLN A 275 -9.23 -15.47 -34.13
N VAL A 276 -9.97 -15.01 -33.11
CA VAL A 276 -10.02 -15.62 -31.78
C VAL A 276 -11.48 -15.93 -31.47
N GLN A 277 -11.80 -17.20 -31.20
CA GLN A 277 -13.14 -17.57 -30.77
C GLN A 277 -13.33 -17.27 -29.28
N LEU A 278 -14.48 -16.71 -28.92
CA LEU A 278 -14.89 -16.43 -27.56
C LEU A 278 -16.28 -17.02 -27.32
N THR A 279 -16.53 -17.60 -26.14
CA THR A 279 -17.86 -18.09 -25.77
C THR A 279 -18.29 -17.46 -24.45
N SER A 280 -19.53 -16.97 -24.34
CA SER A 280 -20.04 -16.39 -23.08
C SER A 280 -19.98 -17.37 -21.92
N THR A 281 -19.47 -16.95 -20.76
CA THR A 281 -19.51 -17.73 -19.51
C THR A 281 -20.87 -17.60 -18.84
N ASN A 282 -21.33 -18.64 -18.12
CA ASN A 282 -22.64 -18.64 -17.44
C ASN A 282 -22.50 -18.79 -15.92
N ASN A 283 -23.59 -18.64 -15.18
CA ASN A 283 -23.62 -18.80 -13.71
C ASN A 283 -23.20 -20.20 -13.22
N ASN A 284 -23.11 -21.19 -14.11
CA ASN A 284 -22.63 -22.53 -13.77
C ASN A 284 -21.10 -22.67 -13.97
N ASP A 285 -20.41 -21.60 -14.37
CA ASP A 285 -18.96 -21.57 -14.39
C ASP A 285 -18.43 -21.54 -12.94
N GLU A 286 -18.13 -22.72 -12.43
CA GLU A 286 -17.63 -22.96 -11.07
C GLU A 286 -16.40 -22.09 -10.76
N GLN A 287 -15.56 -21.77 -11.76
CA GLN A 287 -14.40 -20.89 -11.59
C GLN A 287 -14.83 -19.46 -11.25
N LEU A 288 -15.77 -18.91 -12.01
CA LEU A 288 -16.25 -17.54 -11.79
C LEU A 288 -17.05 -17.42 -10.49
N GLN A 289 -17.84 -18.45 -10.13
CA GLN A 289 -18.62 -18.44 -8.90
C GLN A 289 -17.74 -18.52 -7.65
N THR A 290 -16.82 -19.49 -7.57
CA THR A 290 -15.88 -19.61 -6.44
C THR A 290 -15.03 -18.36 -6.29
N LEU A 291 -14.59 -17.77 -7.41
CA LEU A 291 -13.87 -16.51 -7.43
C LEU A 291 -14.68 -15.35 -6.84
N THR A 292 -15.94 -15.21 -7.28
CA THR A 292 -16.84 -14.15 -6.81
C THR A 292 -17.14 -14.28 -5.31
N GLU A 293 -17.37 -15.50 -4.82
CA GLU A 293 -17.66 -15.75 -3.41
C GLU A 293 -16.45 -15.50 -2.50
N LEU A 294 -15.24 -15.82 -2.96
CA LEU A 294 -14.01 -15.55 -2.22
C LEU A 294 -13.69 -14.05 -2.19
N MET A 295 -13.84 -13.36 -3.31
CA MET A 295 -13.67 -11.90 -3.40
C MET A 295 -14.63 -11.13 -2.48
N ARG A 296 -15.90 -11.58 -2.38
CA ARG A 296 -16.89 -10.99 -1.45
C ARG A 296 -16.55 -11.19 0.03
N LYS A 297 -15.83 -12.26 0.38
CA LYS A 297 -15.39 -12.50 1.77
C LYS A 297 -14.26 -11.56 2.21
N GLU A 298 -13.39 -11.16 1.28
CA GLU A 298 -12.28 -10.24 1.56
C GLU A 298 -12.78 -8.82 1.86
N ILE A 299 -13.85 -8.38 1.19
CA ILE A 299 -14.44 -7.06 1.42
C ILE A 299 -15.81 -7.23 2.07
N SER A 300 -15.79 -7.69 3.31
CA SER A 300 -16.98 -7.69 4.16
C SER A 300 -17.20 -6.29 4.72
N GLY A 301 -18.26 -5.62 4.29
CA GLY A 301 -18.69 -4.33 4.82
C GLY A 301 -20.18 -4.33 5.06
N ASN A 302 -20.65 -3.43 5.93
CA ASN A 302 -22.07 -3.30 6.26
C ASN A 302 -22.89 -2.74 5.09
N THR A 303 -22.25 -1.93 4.24
CA THR A 303 -22.84 -1.29 3.06
C THR A 303 -21.86 -1.36 1.88
N GLU A 304 -22.34 -1.07 0.67
CA GLU A 304 -21.53 -1.02 -0.55
C GLU A 304 -20.45 0.06 -0.47
N TYR A 305 -20.76 1.21 0.12
CA TYR A 305 -19.79 2.28 0.37
C TYR A 305 -18.76 1.90 1.44
N ASP A 306 -19.13 1.13 2.48
CA ASP A 306 -18.15 0.59 3.42
C ASP A 306 -17.23 -0.42 2.73
N ARG A 307 -17.78 -1.29 1.87
CA ARG A 307 -16.97 -2.19 1.03
C ARG A 307 -16.01 -1.40 0.14
N LEU A 308 -16.50 -0.33 -0.49
CA LEU A 308 -15.68 0.55 -1.34
C LEU A 308 -14.58 1.26 -0.54
N GLY A 309 -14.91 1.82 0.63
CA GLY A 309 -13.96 2.49 1.51
C GLY A 309 -12.86 1.55 2.00
N GLN A 310 -13.23 0.32 2.42
CA GLN A 310 -12.26 -0.71 2.78
C GLN A 310 -11.35 -1.08 1.59
N LEU A 311 -11.92 -1.21 0.39
CA LEU A 311 -11.12 -1.44 -0.82
C LEU A 311 -10.11 -0.30 -1.05
N MET A 312 -10.53 0.96 -0.90
CA MET A 312 -9.64 2.12 -1.06
C MET A 312 -8.52 2.17 -0.01
N ILE A 313 -8.80 1.88 1.27
CA ILE A 313 -7.77 1.78 2.32
C ILE A 313 -6.72 0.73 1.96
N ARG A 314 -7.18 -0.41 1.44
CA ARG A 314 -6.32 -1.57 1.13
C ARG A 314 -5.47 -1.34 -0.10
N MET A 315 -6.06 -0.66 -1.07
CA MET A 315 -5.33 0.01 -2.12
C MET A 315 -4.81 1.35 -1.60
N GLY A 316 -4.27 1.56 -0.40
CA GLY A 316 -3.62 2.83 0.04
C GLY A 316 -4.05 4.17 -0.59
N GLU A 317 -5.33 4.34 -0.97
CA GLU A 317 -5.91 5.49 -1.67
C GLU A 317 -6.63 6.24 -0.56
N PHE A 318 -5.83 6.70 0.41
CA PHE A 318 -6.32 7.15 1.70
C PHE A 318 -7.22 8.38 1.56
N ASP A 319 -6.96 9.24 0.58
CA ASP A 319 -7.80 10.41 0.29
C ASP A 319 -9.17 10.01 -0.27
N ILE A 320 -9.23 9.04 -1.20
CA ILE A 320 -10.50 8.53 -1.73
C ILE A 320 -11.26 7.78 -0.63
N ALA A 321 -10.56 6.97 0.18
CA ALA A 321 -11.16 6.29 1.32
C ALA A 321 -11.77 7.26 2.33
N GLU A 322 -11.05 8.36 2.64
CA GLU A 322 -11.53 9.41 3.51
C GLU A 322 -12.78 10.08 2.95
N GLU A 323 -12.79 10.44 1.66
CA GLU A 323 -13.97 11.01 1.00
C GLU A 323 -15.18 10.10 1.12
N ILE A 324 -15.02 8.78 0.87
CA ILE A 324 -16.09 7.79 0.99
C ILE A 324 -16.65 7.72 2.41
N TYR A 325 -15.78 7.60 3.42
CA TYR A 325 -16.22 7.52 4.81
C TYR A 325 -16.78 8.85 5.34
N GLN A 326 -16.37 9.98 4.77
CA GLN A 326 -16.94 11.29 5.07
C GLN A 326 -18.33 11.47 4.43
N ILE A 327 -18.51 11.03 3.18
CA ILE A 327 -19.83 10.94 2.54
C ILE A 327 -20.76 10.10 3.37
N LEU A 328 -20.30 8.91 3.78
CA LEU A 328 -21.03 8.10 4.74
C LEU A 328 -21.34 8.97 5.95
N LEU A 329 -20.37 9.51 6.68
CA LEU A 329 -20.61 10.29 7.90
C LEU A 329 -21.67 11.42 7.76
N ASP A 330 -21.76 12.06 6.60
CA ASP A 330 -22.68 13.18 6.33
C ASP A 330 -24.11 12.77 5.90
N GLU A 331 -24.38 11.47 5.69
CA GLU A 331 -25.72 10.99 5.33
C GLU A 331 -26.77 11.29 6.41
N PRO A 332 -27.95 11.82 6.03
CA PRO A 332 -28.97 12.32 6.98
C PRO A 332 -29.81 11.23 7.68
N THR A 333 -29.42 9.95 7.63
CA THR A 333 -30.20 8.83 8.18
C THR A 333 -29.90 8.59 9.66
N GLY A 334 -30.92 8.10 10.39
CA GLY A 334 -30.83 7.77 11.82
C GLY A 334 -29.99 6.52 12.06
N ARG A 335 -28.67 6.65 11.89
CA ARG A 335 -27.71 5.57 12.07
C ARG A 335 -27.66 5.07 13.49
N ASP A 336 -27.41 3.78 13.61
CA ASP A 336 -27.09 3.18 14.90
C ASP A 336 -25.71 3.65 15.36
N ASP A 337 -25.54 3.74 16.68
CA ASP A 337 -24.30 4.11 17.34
C ASP A 337 -23.15 3.17 16.91
N ALA A 338 -23.46 1.89 16.66
CA ALA A 338 -22.51 0.90 16.16
C ALA A 338 -21.95 1.22 14.75
N GLU A 339 -22.81 1.69 13.83
CA GLU A 339 -22.39 2.08 12.47
C GLU A 339 -21.53 3.34 12.51
N LEU A 340 -21.92 4.31 13.33
CA LEU A 340 -21.17 5.54 13.51
C LEU A 340 -19.79 5.27 14.13
N ALA A 341 -19.72 4.38 15.12
CA ALA A 341 -18.47 3.93 15.73
C ALA A 341 -17.55 3.23 14.70
N HIS A 342 -18.11 2.39 13.81
CA HIS A 342 -17.34 1.77 12.73
C HIS A 342 -16.76 2.80 11.77
N ILE A 343 -17.57 3.75 11.31
CA ILE A 343 -17.11 4.82 10.39
C ILE A 343 -15.99 5.64 11.04
N TYR A 344 -16.17 6.10 12.28
CA TYR A 344 -15.12 6.82 13.00
C TYR A 344 -13.86 5.97 13.20
N GLN A 345 -13.99 4.66 13.39
CA GLN A 345 -12.84 3.76 13.49
C GLN A 345 -12.08 3.66 12.17
N GLN A 346 -12.77 3.62 11.02
CA GLN A 346 -12.13 3.62 9.70
C GLN A 346 -11.45 4.95 9.40
N ILE A 347 -12.12 6.08 9.67
CA ILE A 347 -11.50 7.41 9.52
C ILE A 347 -10.28 7.55 10.42
N GLY A 348 -10.37 7.14 11.69
CA GLY A 348 -9.23 7.15 12.62
C GLY A 348 -8.03 6.35 12.10
N LYS A 349 -8.29 5.19 11.48
CA LYS A 349 -7.24 4.39 10.83
C LYS A 349 -6.63 5.12 9.65
N ILE A 350 -7.45 5.70 8.77
CA ILE A 350 -7.00 6.47 7.60
C ILE A 350 -6.10 7.63 8.03
N GLN A 351 -6.52 8.42 9.04
CA GLN A 351 -5.73 9.55 9.54
C GLN A 351 -4.39 9.09 10.13
N ASN A 352 -4.35 7.95 10.83
CA ASN A 352 -3.09 7.39 11.33
C ASN A 352 -2.14 7.01 10.19
N GLU A 353 -2.64 6.39 9.12
CA GLU A 353 -1.82 6.07 7.92
C GLU A 353 -1.35 7.32 7.18
N LYS A 354 -2.14 8.41 7.20
CA LYS A 354 -1.75 9.72 6.64
C LYS A 354 -0.73 10.48 7.49
N GLY A 355 -0.47 10.04 8.73
CA GLY A 355 0.38 10.73 9.71
C GLY A 355 -0.33 11.83 10.50
N GLU A 356 -1.64 12.00 10.34
CA GLU A 356 -2.48 13.00 11.01
C GLU A 356 -2.93 12.49 12.40
N TYR A 357 -1.96 12.24 13.28
CA TYR A 357 -2.15 11.51 14.54
C TYR A 357 -3.18 12.15 15.50
N ASP A 358 -3.19 13.48 15.63
CA ASP A 358 -4.17 14.18 16.48
C ASP A 358 -5.61 14.00 15.99
N GLN A 359 -5.80 13.97 14.67
CA GLN A 359 -7.10 13.72 14.06
C GLN A 359 -7.51 12.26 14.29
N ALA A 360 -6.58 11.32 14.12
CA ALA A 360 -6.81 9.91 14.41
C ALA A 360 -7.28 9.69 15.86
N LEU A 361 -6.60 10.30 16.84
CA LEU A 361 -6.98 10.24 18.25
C LEU A 361 -8.35 10.87 18.51
N THR A 362 -8.68 11.99 17.83
CA THR A 362 -10.00 12.62 17.95
C THR A 362 -11.11 11.69 17.49
N PHE A 363 -10.93 11.00 16.36
CA PHE A 363 -11.90 10.02 15.87
C PHE A 363 -12.00 8.80 16.77
N TYR A 364 -10.88 8.24 17.24
CA TYR A 364 -10.91 7.14 18.20
C TYR A 364 -11.54 7.53 19.54
N GLN A 365 -11.41 8.78 19.98
CA GLN A 365 -12.10 9.27 21.17
C GLN A 365 -13.63 9.27 20.96
N LYS A 366 -14.11 9.68 19.78
CA LYS A 366 -15.55 9.56 19.45
C LYS A 366 -16.03 8.10 19.48
N VAL A 367 -15.21 7.16 19.00
CA VAL A 367 -15.52 5.72 19.09
C VAL A 367 -15.59 5.28 20.56
N LEU A 368 -14.65 5.71 21.40
CA LEU A 368 -14.68 5.43 22.85
C LEU A 368 -15.93 5.99 23.51
N ASP A 369 -16.30 7.23 23.21
CA ASP A 369 -17.47 7.88 23.79
C ASP A 369 -18.76 7.12 23.43
N ILE A 370 -18.87 6.63 22.19
CA ILE A 370 -20.00 5.80 21.77
C ILE A 370 -20.00 4.46 22.53
N LYS A 371 -18.90 3.72 22.48
CA LYS A 371 -18.79 2.38 23.09
C LYS A 371 -18.92 2.39 24.62
N GLN A 372 -18.50 3.45 25.29
CA GLN A 372 -18.62 3.59 26.75
C GLN A 372 -20.05 3.93 27.19
N ASN A 373 -20.82 4.60 26.33
CA ASN A 373 -22.22 4.93 26.60
C ASN A 373 -23.18 3.78 26.22
N ASP A 374 -22.75 2.88 25.35
CA ASP A 374 -23.49 1.68 24.98
C ASP A 374 -23.33 0.55 26.03
N GLN A 375 -24.39 0.30 26.80
CA GLN A 375 -24.42 -0.77 27.80
C GLN A 375 -24.37 -2.19 27.20
N SER A 376 -24.55 -2.31 25.88
CA SER A 376 -24.46 -3.57 25.14
C SER A 376 -23.11 -3.80 24.46
N SER A 377 -22.18 -2.83 24.54
CA SER A 377 -20.88 -2.90 23.89
C SER A 377 -20.06 -4.09 24.41
N ASN A 378 -19.56 -4.92 23.49
CA ASN A 378 -18.67 -6.02 23.84
C ASN A 378 -17.34 -5.45 24.37
N PRO A 379 -16.87 -5.87 25.57
CA PRO A 379 -15.54 -5.51 26.05
C PRO A 379 -14.43 -5.68 24.99
N ASP A 380 -14.50 -6.72 24.15
CA ASP A 380 -13.50 -6.98 23.09
C ASP A 380 -13.42 -5.83 22.07
N ASP A 381 -14.55 -5.18 21.77
CA ASP A 381 -14.60 -4.04 20.85
C ASP A 381 -13.92 -2.80 21.44
N LEU A 382 -13.92 -2.66 22.77
CA LEU A 382 -13.21 -1.61 23.49
C LEU A 382 -11.70 -1.88 23.52
N SER A 383 -11.31 -3.15 23.66
CA SER A 383 -9.91 -3.59 23.59
C SER A 383 -9.28 -3.21 22.24
N THR A 384 -9.99 -3.48 21.14
CA THR A 384 -9.55 -3.13 19.78
C THR A 384 -9.29 -1.63 19.63
N VAL A 385 -10.18 -0.78 20.19
CA VAL A 385 -10.02 0.68 20.12
C VAL A 385 -8.82 1.15 20.94
N TYR A 386 -8.61 0.60 22.14
CA TYR A 386 -7.41 0.90 22.92
C TYR A 386 -6.13 0.45 22.23
N THR A 387 -6.14 -0.71 21.56
CA THR A 387 -5.00 -1.16 20.74
C THR A 387 -4.74 -0.19 19.59
N ASN A 388 -5.76 0.28 18.87
CA ASN A 388 -5.59 1.26 17.80
C ASN A 388 -5.03 2.60 18.33
N ILE A 389 -5.54 3.11 19.45
CA ILE A 389 -5.00 4.32 20.10
C ILE A 389 -3.53 4.10 20.51
N GLY A 390 -3.21 2.92 21.05
CA GLY A 390 -1.83 2.54 21.37
C GLY A 390 -0.92 2.55 20.14
N ILE A 391 -1.42 2.09 18.99
CA ILE A 391 -0.70 2.14 17.70
C ILE A 391 -0.43 3.59 17.30
N VAL A 392 -1.42 4.48 17.42
CA VAL A 392 -1.23 5.91 17.12
C VAL A 392 -0.14 6.51 18.01
N TYR A 393 -0.21 6.33 19.33
CA TYR A 393 0.82 6.83 20.24
C TYR A 393 2.21 6.24 19.97
N LYS A 394 2.29 4.95 19.63
CA LYS A 394 3.54 4.32 19.20
C LYS A 394 4.10 5.00 17.95
N ASN A 395 3.26 5.28 16.96
CA ASN A 395 3.66 5.96 15.72
C ASN A 395 4.06 7.42 15.95
N MET A 396 3.46 8.09 16.94
CA MET A 396 3.87 9.43 17.40
C MET A 396 5.20 9.44 18.19
N GLY A 397 5.71 8.27 18.58
CA GLY A 397 6.87 8.12 19.48
C GLY A 397 6.55 8.33 20.96
N ASP A 398 5.28 8.46 21.35
CA ASP A 398 4.85 8.57 22.75
C ASP A 398 4.66 7.18 23.37
N TYR A 399 5.78 6.52 23.64
CA TYR A 399 5.81 5.17 24.17
C TYR A 399 5.11 4.99 25.53
N PRO A 400 5.20 5.93 26.50
CA PRO A 400 4.47 5.81 27.76
C PRO A 400 2.95 5.75 27.57
N ASN A 401 2.38 6.60 26.72
CA ASN A 401 0.96 6.54 26.43
C ASN A 401 0.60 5.28 25.63
N ALA A 402 1.43 4.88 24.66
CA ALA A 402 1.23 3.63 23.94
C ALA A 402 1.11 2.42 24.89
N LEU A 403 2.07 2.25 25.81
CA LEU A 403 2.07 1.19 26.81
C LEU A 403 0.85 1.28 27.75
N SER A 404 0.45 2.48 28.16
CA SER A 404 -0.75 2.69 29.00
C SER A 404 -2.02 2.19 28.31
N PHE A 405 -2.19 2.49 27.02
CA PHE A 405 -3.35 2.04 26.25
C PHE A 405 -3.31 0.54 25.92
N TYR A 406 -2.13 -0.01 25.58
CA TYR A 406 -1.98 -1.45 25.43
C TYR A 406 -2.24 -2.21 26.74
N GLN A 407 -1.86 -1.66 27.89
CA GLN A 407 -2.17 -2.25 29.19
C GLN A 407 -3.69 -2.29 29.44
N LYS A 408 -4.44 -1.24 29.07
CA LYS A 408 -5.91 -1.25 29.16
C LYS A 408 -6.53 -2.31 28.26
N SER A 409 -6.04 -2.47 27.03
CA SER A 409 -6.46 -3.53 26.11
C SER A 409 -6.17 -4.92 26.71
N LEU A 410 -4.95 -5.12 27.21
CA LEU A 410 -4.51 -6.36 27.86
C LEU A 410 -5.41 -6.76 29.04
N GLU A 411 -5.77 -5.79 29.89
CA GLU A 411 -6.65 -6.04 31.04
C GLU A 411 -8.06 -6.49 30.63
N ILE A 412 -8.54 -6.04 29.47
CA ILE A 412 -9.82 -6.46 28.91
C ILE A 412 -9.69 -7.87 28.33
N ASP A 413 -8.70 -8.10 27.47
CA ASP A 413 -8.49 -9.39 26.81
C ASP A 413 -8.26 -10.52 27.83
N GLN A 414 -7.55 -10.24 28.92
CA GLN A 414 -7.34 -11.20 30.01
C GLN A 414 -8.60 -11.52 30.82
N LYS A 415 -9.57 -10.61 30.86
CA LYS A 415 -10.84 -10.78 31.59
C LYS A 415 -11.97 -11.32 30.70
N SER A 416 -11.76 -11.37 29.38
CA SER A 416 -12.73 -11.93 28.41
C SER A 416 -12.99 -13.42 28.69
N VAL A 417 -14.23 -13.87 28.45
CA VAL A 417 -14.65 -15.27 28.63
C VAL A 417 -15.40 -15.75 27.38
N PRO A 418 -14.83 -16.68 26.58
CA PRO A 418 -13.49 -17.28 26.74
C PRO A 418 -12.38 -16.25 26.54
N ILE A 419 -11.20 -16.53 27.12
CA ILE A 419 -10.02 -15.66 26.96
C ILE A 419 -9.72 -15.51 25.47
N ASN A 420 -9.66 -14.28 24.99
CA ASN A 420 -9.32 -13.96 23.62
C ASN A 420 -7.80 -14.05 23.42
N GLN A 421 -7.31 -15.28 23.27
CA GLN A 421 -5.88 -15.54 23.16
C GLN A 421 -5.26 -14.93 21.89
N GLY A 422 -6.03 -14.72 20.81
CA GLY A 422 -5.53 -14.07 19.58
C GLY A 422 -5.25 -12.57 19.76
N ASP A 423 -6.18 -11.85 20.39
CA ASP A 423 -5.98 -10.42 20.69
C ASP A 423 -4.90 -10.23 21.76
N LEU A 424 -4.80 -11.16 22.71
CA LEU A 424 -3.73 -11.18 23.70
C LEU A 424 -2.33 -11.27 23.06
N ALA A 425 -2.16 -12.17 22.07
CA ALA A 425 -0.91 -12.31 21.32
C ALA A 425 -0.58 -11.02 20.55
N THR A 426 -1.59 -10.40 19.93
CA THR A 426 -1.46 -9.12 19.23
C THR A 426 -0.98 -8.01 20.17
N THR A 427 -1.62 -7.88 21.32
CA THR A 427 -1.29 -6.85 22.32
C THR A 427 0.12 -7.07 22.87
N TYR A 428 0.54 -8.31 23.14
CA TYR A 428 1.93 -8.58 23.53
C TYR A 428 2.94 -8.25 22.43
N SER A 429 2.64 -8.58 21.17
CA SER A 429 3.51 -8.24 20.04
C SER A 429 3.68 -6.72 19.89
N ASN A 430 2.60 -5.96 20.06
CA ASN A 430 2.63 -4.50 20.04
C ASN A 430 3.42 -3.90 21.20
N ILE A 431 3.27 -4.43 22.42
CA ILE A 431 4.10 -4.03 23.58
C ILE A 431 5.58 -4.34 23.31
N GLY A 432 5.88 -5.52 22.76
CA GLY A 432 7.22 -5.90 22.35
C GLY A 432 7.83 -4.91 21.36
N ALA A 433 7.04 -4.45 20.38
CA ALA A 433 7.47 -3.43 19.41
C ALA A 433 7.75 -2.07 20.07
N VAL A 434 6.98 -1.66 21.08
CA VAL A 434 7.26 -0.44 21.84
C VAL A 434 8.58 -0.56 22.60
N HIS A 435 8.81 -1.67 23.31
CA HIS A 435 10.08 -1.90 24.01
C HIS A 435 11.27 -1.95 23.05
N PHE A 436 11.11 -2.55 21.87
CA PHE A 436 12.12 -2.53 20.81
C PHE A 436 12.47 -1.10 20.39
N ASN A 437 11.46 -0.26 20.12
CA ASN A 437 11.66 1.14 19.73
C ASN A 437 12.31 2.00 20.85
N MET A 438 12.09 1.65 22.12
CA MET A 438 12.74 2.27 23.27
C MET A 438 14.20 1.80 23.48
N GLY A 439 14.65 0.77 22.75
CA GLY A 439 15.96 0.14 22.93
C GLY A 439 16.02 -0.88 24.07
N ASP A 440 14.89 -1.25 24.67
CA ASP A 440 14.81 -2.30 25.70
C ASP A 440 14.59 -3.67 25.03
N TYR A 441 15.65 -4.16 24.39
CA TYR A 441 15.65 -5.41 23.64
C TYR A 441 15.34 -6.65 24.49
N SER A 442 15.72 -6.63 25.78
CA SER A 442 15.40 -7.71 26.72
C SER A 442 13.90 -7.87 26.96
N SER A 443 13.19 -6.77 27.23
CA SER A 443 11.75 -6.81 27.42
C SER A 443 11.04 -7.10 26.09
N ALA A 444 11.53 -6.56 24.97
CA ALA A 444 11.00 -6.86 23.65
C ALA A 444 11.00 -8.38 23.35
N LEU A 445 12.12 -9.06 23.58
CA LEU A 445 12.22 -10.53 23.42
C LEU A 445 11.23 -11.26 24.33
N SER A 446 11.16 -10.90 25.61
CA SER A 446 10.21 -11.51 26.56
C SER A 446 8.76 -11.41 26.09
N PHE A 447 8.34 -10.26 25.54
CA PHE A 447 6.99 -10.10 25.02
C PHE A 447 6.76 -10.86 23.70
N TYR A 448 7.75 -10.92 22.82
CA TYR A 448 7.66 -11.75 21.61
C TYR A 448 7.67 -13.26 21.91
N GLU A 449 8.39 -13.71 22.94
CA GLU A 449 8.35 -15.09 23.43
C GLU A 449 6.96 -15.45 23.95
N ARG A 450 6.32 -14.57 24.72
CA ARG A 450 4.93 -14.76 25.17
C ARG A 450 3.93 -14.78 24.01
N THR A 451 4.16 -13.94 22.99
CA THR A 451 3.37 -13.96 21.75
C THR A 451 3.51 -15.31 21.06
N LEU A 452 4.76 -15.78 20.89
CA LEU A 452 5.09 -17.05 20.25
C LEU A 452 4.48 -18.25 21.00
N GLU A 453 4.53 -18.24 22.34
CA GLU A 453 3.93 -19.29 23.17
C GLU A 453 2.42 -19.42 22.93
N ILE A 454 1.71 -18.30 22.85
CA ILE A 454 0.27 -18.28 22.58
C ILE A 454 0.00 -18.75 21.16
N GLU A 455 0.74 -18.24 20.17
CA GLU A 455 0.58 -18.60 18.77
C GLU A 455 0.84 -20.09 18.54
N GLN A 456 1.86 -20.69 19.16
CA GLN A 456 2.16 -22.12 19.05
C GLN A 456 1.09 -23.01 19.69
N GLN A 457 0.34 -22.51 20.68
CA GLN A 457 -0.78 -23.25 21.29
C GLN A 457 -2.04 -23.19 20.43
N LEU A 458 -2.25 -22.06 19.74
CA LEU A 458 -3.47 -21.77 18.98
C LEU A 458 -3.39 -22.17 17.50
N LEU A 459 -2.21 -22.05 16.90
CA LEU A 459 -2.02 -22.03 15.46
C LEU A 459 -1.16 -23.22 15.00
N PRO A 460 -1.35 -23.70 13.77
CA PRO A 460 -0.45 -24.68 13.16
C PRO A 460 0.99 -24.15 13.06
N ASN A 461 1.98 -25.06 13.09
CA ASN A 461 3.41 -24.73 13.06
C ASN A 461 3.87 -23.94 11.81
N ASN A 462 3.09 -23.94 10.73
CA ASN A 462 3.35 -23.23 9.50
C ASN A 462 2.49 -21.95 9.35
N HIS A 463 1.80 -21.51 10.40
CA HIS A 463 0.97 -20.31 10.32
C HIS A 463 1.81 -19.03 10.08
N PRO A 464 1.41 -18.12 9.18
CA PRO A 464 2.15 -16.88 8.90
C PRO A 464 2.43 -15.99 10.13
N SER A 465 1.54 -15.96 11.13
CA SER A 465 1.77 -15.20 12.37
C SER A 465 3.04 -15.64 13.11
N LEU A 466 3.35 -16.93 13.14
CA LEU A 466 4.61 -17.44 13.71
C LEU A 466 5.82 -16.87 12.96
N ALA A 467 5.72 -16.75 11.64
CA ALA A 467 6.77 -16.16 10.82
C ALA A 467 6.96 -14.67 11.13
N THR A 468 5.88 -13.91 11.35
CA THR A 468 5.94 -12.51 11.79
C THR A 468 6.63 -12.39 13.14
N THR A 469 6.28 -13.23 14.11
CA THR A 469 6.91 -13.24 15.43
C THR A 469 8.40 -13.59 15.35
N PHE A 470 8.79 -14.61 14.56
CA PHE A 470 10.20 -14.91 14.31
C PHE A 470 10.94 -13.76 13.65
N ASN A 471 10.32 -13.07 12.68
CA ASN A 471 10.91 -11.91 12.03
C ASN A 471 11.15 -10.75 13.02
N ASN A 472 10.20 -10.52 13.94
CA ASN A 472 10.36 -9.52 15.00
C ASN A 472 11.47 -9.90 15.99
N MET A 473 11.55 -11.18 16.41
CA MET A 473 12.65 -11.65 17.24
C MET A 473 14.01 -11.50 16.54
N GLY A 474 14.07 -11.81 15.24
CA GLY A 474 15.26 -11.62 14.42
C GLY A 474 15.73 -10.16 14.40
N LEU A 475 14.80 -9.20 14.30
CA LEU A 475 15.10 -7.77 14.41
C LEU A 475 15.73 -7.41 15.76
N VAL A 476 15.19 -7.95 16.86
CA VAL A 476 15.73 -7.68 18.19
C VAL A 476 17.16 -8.21 18.32
N TYR A 477 17.41 -9.47 17.92
CA TYR A 477 18.77 -10.04 17.96
C TYR A 477 19.76 -9.26 17.09
N GLY A 478 19.34 -8.81 15.90
CA GLY A 478 20.17 -8.00 15.02
C GLY A 478 20.57 -6.66 15.66
N GLN A 479 19.66 -6.01 16.39
CA GLN A 479 20.00 -4.78 17.13
C GLN A 479 20.90 -5.03 18.36
N MET A 480 20.83 -6.22 18.95
CA MET A 480 21.75 -6.64 20.02
C MET A 480 23.14 -7.02 19.50
N GLY A 481 23.34 -7.13 18.17
CA GLY A 481 24.57 -7.59 17.54
C GLY A 481 24.77 -9.11 17.59
N ASP A 482 23.71 -9.88 17.83
CA ASP A 482 23.71 -11.34 17.74
C ASP A 482 23.24 -11.77 16.35
N ASP A 483 24.12 -11.58 15.37
CA ASP A 483 23.82 -11.79 13.95
C ASP A 483 23.46 -13.25 13.64
N SER A 484 24.02 -14.19 14.42
CA SER A 484 23.77 -15.62 14.25
C SER A 484 22.34 -16.00 14.62
N ASN A 485 21.84 -15.51 15.76
CA ASN A 485 20.45 -15.73 16.13
C ASN A 485 19.50 -14.94 15.22
N ALA A 486 19.84 -13.69 14.87
CA ALA A 486 19.05 -12.89 13.94
C ALA A 486 18.80 -13.62 12.62
N LEU A 487 19.88 -14.11 11.97
CA LEU A 487 19.79 -14.83 10.71
C LEU A 487 19.00 -16.14 10.84
N SER A 488 19.18 -16.89 11.93
CA SER A 488 18.42 -18.11 12.22
C SER A 488 16.92 -17.85 12.31
N PHE A 489 16.50 -16.79 13.01
CA PHE A 489 15.09 -16.41 13.12
C PHE A 489 14.50 -15.91 11.79
N TYR A 490 15.24 -15.11 11.03
CA TYR A 490 14.81 -14.71 9.68
C TYR A 490 14.68 -15.91 8.74
N GLN A 491 15.59 -16.89 8.80
CA GLN A 491 15.50 -18.11 8.00
C GLN A 491 14.26 -18.94 8.35
N LYS A 492 13.93 -19.10 9.64
CA LYS A 492 12.69 -19.76 10.08
C LYS A 492 11.45 -19.04 9.56
N SER A 493 11.44 -17.71 9.65
CA SER A 493 10.37 -16.88 9.10
C SER A 493 10.21 -17.10 7.59
N LEU A 494 11.31 -17.03 6.84
CA LEU A 494 11.34 -17.23 5.40
C LEU A 494 10.91 -18.64 5.00
N GLU A 495 11.32 -19.68 5.73
CA GLU A 495 10.91 -21.08 5.49
C GLU A 495 9.40 -21.26 5.60
N ILE A 496 8.79 -20.68 6.64
CA ILE A 496 7.33 -20.72 6.81
C ILE A 496 6.68 -19.95 5.66
N GLN A 497 7.09 -18.71 5.43
CA GLN A 497 6.50 -17.85 4.40
C GLN A 497 6.63 -18.43 2.99
N GLN A 498 7.77 -19.01 2.61
CA GLN A 498 7.97 -19.63 1.29
C GLN A 498 7.13 -20.89 1.09
N ARG A 499 6.75 -21.58 2.17
CA ARG A 499 5.89 -22.77 2.11
C ARG A 499 4.41 -22.42 2.08
N THR A 500 4.01 -21.32 2.70
CA THR A 500 2.58 -20.99 2.89
C THR A 500 2.09 -19.80 2.10
N LEU A 501 2.98 -18.91 1.67
CA LEU A 501 2.66 -17.68 0.95
C LEU A 501 3.15 -17.73 -0.49
N LEU A 502 2.57 -16.88 -1.33
CA LEU A 502 3.03 -16.70 -2.70
C LEU A 502 4.47 -16.15 -2.78
N PRO A 503 5.20 -16.44 -3.88
CA PRO A 503 6.54 -15.89 -4.10
C PRO A 503 6.66 -14.36 -4.03
N ASN A 504 5.57 -13.63 -4.33
CA ASN A 504 5.55 -12.16 -4.32
C ASN A 504 4.82 -11.57 -3.10
N HIS A 505 4.58 -12.35 -2.05
CA HIS A 505 3.82 -11.87 -0.88
C HIS A 505 4.58 -10.74 -0.14
N PRO A 506 3.90 -9.66 0.32
CA PRO A 506 4.54 -8.53 1.01
C PRO A 506 5.38 -8.91 2.23
N LEU A 507 4.97 -9.94 2.98
CA LEU A 507 5.73 -10.44 4.13
C LEU A 507 7.12 -10.99 3.74
N LEU A 508 7.26 -11.63 2.58
CA LEU A 508 8.57 -12.07 2.09
C LEU A 508 9.50 -10.88 1.85
N ALA A 509 8.98 -9.81 1.22
CA ALA A 509 9.74 -8.59 1.03
C ALA A 509 10.14 -7.94 2.35
N SER A 510 9.25 -7.90 3.34
CA SER A 510 9.58 -7.39 4.68
C SER A 510 10.70 -8.19 5.33
N THR A 511 10.66 -9.52 5.21
CA THR A 511 11.73 -10.39 5.73
C THR A 511 13.04 -10.18 4.96
N TYR A 512 13.02 -10.01 3.63
CA TYR A 512 14.23 -9.66 2.86
C TYR A 512 14.79 -8.28 3.20
N ILE A 513 13.94 -7.27 3.46
CA ILE A 513 14.38 -5.95 3.94
C ILE A 513 15.13 -6.10 5.26
N ASN A 514 14.59 -6.91 6.19
CA ASN A 514 15.21 -7.12 7.48
C ASN A 514 16.54 -7.90 7.39
N ILE A 515 16.60 -8.92 6.53
CA ILE A 515 17.86 -9.62 6.21
C ILE A 515 18.87 -8.64 5.60
N GLY A 516 18.43 -7.77 4.69
CA GLY A 516 19.26 -6.73 4.10
C GLY A 516 19.82 -5.77 5.15
N GLY A 517 18.98 -5.32 6.07
CA GLY A 517 19.40 -4.49 7.21
C GLY A 517 20.38 -5.19 8.16
N LEU A 518 20.22 -6.50 8.36
CA LEU A 518 21.18 -7.30 9.13
C LEU A 518 22.55 -7.36 8.42
N HIS A 519 22.57 -7.65 7.11
CA HIS A 519 23.82 -7.64 6.33
C HIS A 519 24.47 -6.25 6.30
N TYR A 520 23.68 -5.19 6.25
CA TYR A 520 24.18 -3.83 6.39
C TYR A 520 24.89 -3.60 7.73
N ASN A 521 24.30 -4.04 8.84
CA ASN A 521 24.91 -3.94 10.17
C ASN A 521 26.21 -4.75 10.30
N MET A 522 26.36 -5.81 9.49
CA MET A 522 27.58 -6.62 9.39
C MET A 522 28.64 -6.04 8.43
N ASP A 523 28.41 -4.85 7.87
CA ASP A 523 29.20 -4.24 6.78
C ASP A 523 29.29 -5.11 5.51
N ASP A 524 28.34 -6.02 5.31
CA ASP A 524 28.20 -6.88 4.14
C ASP A 524 27.26 -6.25 3.11
N TYR A 525 27.71 -5.14 2.53
CA TYR A 525 26.92 -4.33 1.60
C TYR A 525 26.47 -5.10 0.35
N SER A 526 27.23 -6.12 -0.07
CA SER A 526 26.88 -6.96 -1.22
C SER A 526 25.63 -7.81 -0.97
N ASN A 527 25.58 -8.54 0.16
CA ASN A 527 24.39 -9.33 0.49
C ASN A 527 23.22 -8.46 0.97
N ALA A 528 23.51 -7.28 1.53
CA ALA A 528 22.49 -6.28 1.85
C ALA A 528 21.78 -5.81 0.57
N LEU A 529 22.54 -5.43 -0.46
CA LEU A 529 22.01 -5.00 -1.75
C LEU A 529 21.20 -6.12 -2.41
N LEU A 530 21.72 -7.36 -2.46
CA LEU A 530 20.97 -8.50 -3.02
C LEU A 530 19.63 -8.73 -2.31
N SER A 531 19.61 -8.58 -0.99
CA SER A 531 18.40 -8.72 -0.18
C SER A 531 17.40 -7.59 -0.47
N PHE A 532 17.86 -6.35 -0.56
CA PHE A 532 17.01 -5.22 -0.94
C PHE A 532 16.54 -5.27 -2.39
N GLU A 533 17.36 -5.75 -3.33
CA GLU A 533 16.97 -5.98 -4.72
C GLU A 533 15.89 -7.06 -4.84
N LYS A 534 15.97 -8.14 -4.05
CA LYS A 534 14.89 -9.14 -3.98
C LYS A 534 13.62 -8.56 -3.37
N ALA A 535 13.74 -7.79 -2.29
CA ALA A 535 12.58 -7.11 -1.71
C ALA A 535 11.98 -6.12 -2.71
N LEU A 536 12.83 -5.39 -3.45
CA LEU A 536 12.44 -4.48 -4.51
C LEU A 536 11.75 -5.25 -5.63
N GLU A 537 12.29 -6.38 -6.10
CA GLU A 537 11.67 -7.21 -7.14
C GLU A 537 10.29 -7.69 -6.70
N ILE A 538 10.14 -8.17 -5.46
CA ILE A 538 8.85 -8.60 -4.90
C ILE A 538 7.89 -7.41 -4.82
N ARG A 539 8.37 -6.24 -4.38
CA ARG A 539 7.55 -5.04 -4.17
C ARG A 539 7.21 -4.34 -5.49
N GLU A 540 8.10 -4.30 -6.46
CA GLU A 540 7.88 -3.84 -7.84
C GLU A 540 6.99 -4.81 -8.64
N LYS A 541 6.88 -6.07 -8.22
CA LYS A 541 5.90 -7.03 -8.75
C LYS A 541 4.55 -7.00 -8.03
N SER A 542 4.49 -6.40 -6.84
CA SER A 542 3.26 -6.34 -6.06
C SER A 542 2.63 -4.96 -5.99
N LEU A 543 3.34 -3.83 -5.93
CA LEU A 543 2.88 -2.44 -5.63
C LEU A 543 3.08 -1.40 -6.73
N PRO A 544 2.21 -0.38 -6.85
CA PRO A 544 2.36 0.64 -7.89
C PRO A 544 3.67 1.39 -7.74
N PRO A 545 4.21 1.95 -8.84
CA PRO A 545 5.49 2.67 -8.82
C PRO A 545 5.54 3.81 -7.79
N ASN A 546 4.40 4.44 -7.48
CA ASN A 546 4.27 5.53 -6.51
C ASN A 546 3.89 5.06 -5.10
N HIS A 547 3.97 3.76 -4.78
CA HIS A 547 3.65 3.32 -3.42
C HIS A 547 4.74 3.71 -2.40
N PRO A 548 4.39 4.27 -1.24
CA PRO A 548 5.34 4.64 -0.17
C PRO A 548 6.34 3.54 0.24
N SER A 549 5.90 2.28 0.30
CA SER A 549 6.78 1.13 0.60
C SER A 549 7.94 0.91 -0.39
N LEU A 550 7.80 1.31 -1.67
CA LEU A 550 8.92 1.28 -2.62
C LEU A 550 9.95 2.36 -2.28
N ALA A 551 9.50 3.54 -1.84
CA ALA A 551 10.39 4.59 -1.37
C ALA A 551 11.24 4.13 -0.19
N THR A 552 10.68 3.31 0.72
CA THR A 552 11.45 2.72 1.82
C THR A 552 12.59 1.84 1.31
N ILE A 553 12.36 1.01 0.27
CA ILE A 553 13.40 0.14 -0.29
C ILE A 553 14.45 0.95 -1.06
N TYR A 554 14.03 1.93 -1.87
CA TYR A 554 14.96 2.82 -2.55
C TYR A 554 15.80 3.62 -1.53
N ASN A 555 15.21 4.08 -0.42
CA ASN A 555 15.97 4.66 0.68
C ASN A 555 17.00 3.67 1.24
N ASN A 556 16.62 2.42 1.50
CA ASN A 556 17.56 1.42 2.02
C ASN A 556 18.70 1.13 1.03
N ILE A 557 18.41 0.99 -0.26
CA ILE A 557 19.43 0.84 -1.31
C ILE A 557 20.33 2.08 -1.38
N GLY A 558 19.75 3.28 -1.29
CA GLY A 558 20.50 4.53 -1.24
C GLY A 558 21.43 4.60 -0.02
N ILE A 559 21.01 4.10 1.15
CA ILE A 559 21.85 3.99 2.35
C ILE A 559 23.03 3.05 2.11
N ILE A 560 22.82 1.93 1.41
CA ILE A 560 23.93 1.03 1.03
C ILE A 560 24.93 1.76 0.13
N CYS A 561 24.46 2.41 -0.94
CA CYS A 561 25.34 3.18 -1.84
C CYS A 561 26.09 4.29 -1.10
N HIS A 562 25.41 5.01 -0.20
CA HIS A 562 26.02 6.05 0.64
C HIS A 562 27.15 5.48 1.51
N SER A 563 26.94 4.32 2.10
CA SER A 563 27.90 3.66 2.99
C SER A 563 29.07 3.05 2.23
N ASP A 564 28.86 2.64 0.97
CA ASP A 564 29.91 2.23 0.04
C ASP A 564 30.67 3.42 -0.60
N ASN A 565 30.39 4.66 -0.15
CA ASN A 565 30.95 5.92 -0.66
C ASN A 565 30.57 6.26 -2.12
N ASP A 566 29.47 5.70 -2.63
CA ASP A 566 28.84 6.10 -3.89
C ASP A 566 27.63 7.02 -3.63
N ASP A 567 27.92 8.21 -3.11
CA ASP A 567 26.93 9.25 -2.84
C ASP A 567 26.18 9.73 -4.10
N SER A 568 26.77 9.56 -5.29
CA SER A 568 26.12 9.94 -6.55
C SER A 568 24.97 9.00 -6.87
N THR A 569 25.19 7.68 -6.77
CA THR A 569 24.12 6.69 -6.93
C THR A 569 23.12 6.73 -5.77
N ALA A 570 23.59 6.99 -4.55
CA ALA A 570 22.72 7.16 -3.39
C ALA A 570 21.68 8.27 -3.62
N LEU A 571 22.12 9.44 -4.11
CA LEU A 571 21.23 10.55 -4.44
C LEU A 571 20.17 10.19 -5.49
N LEU A 572 20.49 9.36 -6.49
CA LEU A 572 19.50 8.90 -7.48
C LEU A 572 18.39 8.07 -6.82
N PHE A 573 18.75 7.14 -5.92
CA PHE A 573 17.77 6.33 -5.22
C PHE A 573 16.96 7.14 -4.19
N PHE A 574 17.60 8.03 -3.45
CA PHE A 574 16.90 8.92 -2.52
C PHE A 574 15.95 9.88 -3.25
N GLN A 575 16.33 10.41 -4.41
CA GLN A 575 15.46 11.25 -5.22
C GLN A 575 14.24 10.48 -5.73
N LYS A 576 14.44 9.23 -6.19
CA LYS A 576 13.33 8.36 -6.58
C LYS A 576 12.39 8.06 -5.40
N ALA A 577 12.94 7.81 -4.21
CA ALA A 577 12.15 7.65 -2.99
C ALA A 577 11.34 8.90 -2.65
N LEU A 578 11.95 10.09 -2.80
CA LEU A 578 11.31 11.37 -2.52
C LEU A 578 10.15 11.64 -3.48
N GLU A 579 10.34 11.43 -4.80
CA GLU A 579 9.28 11.60 -5.82
C GLU A 579 8.06 10.75 -5.51
N ILE A 580 8.28 9.47 -5.18
CA ILE A 580 7.22 8.53 -4.77
C ILE A 580 6.46 9.05 -3.56
N GLN A 581 7.17 9.53 -2.54
CA GLN A 581 6.56 10.02 -1.30
C GLN A 581 5.80 11.32 -1.51
N GLU A 582 6.31 12.25 -2.32
CA GLU A 582 5.64 13.52 -2.62
C GLU A 582 4.36 13.35 -3.44
N GLU A 583 4.27 12.30 -4.27
CA GLU A 583 3.06 11.98 -5.04
C GLU A 583 1.97 11.26 -4.21
N SER A 584 2.36 10.48 -3.21
CA SER A 584 1.46 9.54 -2.52
C SER A 584 1.14 9.87 -1.07
N LEU A 585 1.89 10.78 -0.45
CA LEU A 585 1.76 11.11 0.96
C LEU A 585 1.50 12.62 1.15
N SER A 586 0.97 12.97 2.33
CA SER A 586 0.90 14.37 2.76
C SER A 586 2.29 15.01 2.72
N ILE A 587 2.38 16.29 2.36
CA ILE A 587 3.62 17.09 2.36
C ILE A 587 4.32 17.14 3.73
N HIS A 588 3.60 16.76 4.79
CA HIS A 588 4.15 16.66 6.14
C HIS A 588 4.30 15.21 6.60
N HIS A 589 4.24 14.20 5.74
CA HIS A 589 4.40 12.83 6.21
C HIS A 589 5.82 12.57 6.78
N PRO A 590 5.98 11.94 7.96
CA PRO A 590 7.28 11.70 8.59
C PRO A 590 8.33 11.01 7.71
N SER A 591 7.90 10.12 6.79
CA SER A 591 8.82 9.45 5.85
C SER A 591 9.56 10.41 4.91
N LEU A 592 9.00 11.57 4.58
CA LEU A 592 9.69 12.61 3.80
C LEU A 592 10.90 13.15 4.57
N ALA A 593 10.77 13.31 5.89
CA ALA A 593 11.84 13.79 6.73
C ALA A 593 13.05 12.83 6.75
N THR A 594 12.79 11.52 6.80
CA THR A 594 13.84 10.49 6.69
C THR A 594 14.58 10.59 5.36
N THR A 595 13.85 10.71 4.24
CA THR A 595 14.45 10.85 2.90
C THR A 595 15.25 12.15 2.78
N TYR A 596 14.72 13.28 3.25
CA TYR A 596 15.45 14.54 3.28
C TYR A 596 16.73 14.46 4.11
N ASN A 597 16.69 13.79 5.26
CA ASN A 597 17.87 13.58 6.09
C ASN A 597 18.93 12.74 5.37
N ASN A 598 18.52 11.70 4.63
CA ASN A 598 19.43 10.87 3.84
C ASN A 598 20.07 11.63 2.66
N ILE A 599 19.28 12.43 1.93
CA ILE A 599 19.76 13.32 0.87
C ILE A 599 20.79 14.32 1.44
N GLY A 600 20.47 14.93 2.59
CA GLY A 600 21.39 15.84 3.29
C GLY A 600 22.69 15.14 3.70
N GLY A 601 22.61 13.86 4.08
CA GLY A 601 23.75 12.99 4.35
C GLY A 601 24.69 12.87 3.16
N SER A 602 24.13 12.62 1.98
CA SER A 602 24.89 12.44 0.73
C SER A 602 25.53 13.75 0.25
N HIS A 603 24.79 14.86 0.26
CA HIS A 603 25.35 16.18 -0.05
C HIS A 603 26.50 16.56 0.88
N LYS A 604 26.42 16.23 2.19
CA LYS A 604 27.50 16.43 3.16
C LYS A 604 28.76 15.65 2.77
N ASN A 605 28.65 14.41 2.30
CA ASN A 605 29.81 13.62 1.88
C ASN A 605 30.45 14.16 0.60
N LEU A 606 29.62 14.63 -0.34
CA LEU A 606 30.07 15.31 -1.56
C LEU A 606 30.66 16.71 -1.31
N GLY A 607 30.60 17.22 -0.08
CA GLY A 607 31.11 18.54 0.30
C GLY A 607 30.16 19.71 0.00
N ASP A 608 28.95 19.43 -0.47
CA ASP A 608 27.89 20.43 -0.67
C ASP A 608 27.14 20.70 0.64
N TYR A 609 27.82 21.41 1.53
CA TYR A 609 27.31 21.72 2.87
C TYR A 609 26.06 22.60 2.87
N THR A 610 25.88 23.45 1.84
CA THR A 610 24.72 24.34 1.74
C THR A 610 23.45 23.54 1.47
N SER A 611 23.48 22.64 0.48
CA SER A 611 22.35 21.76 0.20
C SER A 611 22.09 20.79 1.35
N ALA A 612 23.15 20.27 1.97
CA ALA A 612 23.02 19.41 3.15
C ALA A 612 22.23 20.08 4.28
N ILE A 613 22.60 21.30 4.67
CA ILE A 613 21.89 22.07 5.69
C ILE A 613 20.44 22.34 5.27
N SER A 614 20.21 22.71 4.01
CA SER A 614 18.85 22.96 3.50
C SER A 614 17.95 21.73 3.62
N PHE A 615 18.43 20.54 3.25
CA PHE A 615 17.66 19.31 3.37
C PHE A 615 17.43 18.89 4.82
N TYR A 616 18.42 19.01 5.70
CA TYR A 616 18.20 18.76 7.13
C TYR A 616 17.18 19.74 7.74
N GLN A 617 17.13 21.00 7.28
CA GLN A 617 16.11 21.96 7.72
C GLN A 617 14.70 21.56 7.25
N LYS A 618 14.55 21.06 6.02
CA LYS A 618 13.27 20.50 5.55
C LYS A 618 12.83 19.31 6.40
N ALA A 619 13.75 18.41 6.75
CA ALA A 619 13.45 17.28 7.65
C ALA A 619 12.98 17.77 9.04
N ILE A 620 13.62 18.80 9.59
CA ILE A 620 13.20 19.43 10.86
C ILE A 620 11.79 20.01 10.75
N GLU A 621 11.47 20.73 9.67
CA GLU A 621 10.14 21.31 9.47
C GLU A 621 9.05 20.24 9.46
N VAL A 622 9.27 19.14 8.75
CA VAL A 622 8.35 18.00 8.72
C VAL A 622 8.21 17.39 10.12
N HIS A 623 9.31 17.07 10.79
CA HIS A 623 9.25 16.49 12.13
C HIS A 623 8.58 17.40 13.16
N GLN A 624 8.79 18.72 13.09
CA GLN A 624 8.17 19.70 14.00
C GLN A 624 6.66 19.78 13.86
N LYS A 625 6.10 19.40 12.69
CA LYS A 625 4.65 19.37 12.49
C LYS A 625 4.00 18.08 12.99
N ASN A 626 4.70 16.95 12.97
CA ASN A 626 4.13 15.66 13.37
C ASN A 626 4.42 15.26 14.81
N PHE A 627 5.53 15.75 15.35
CA PHE A 627 6.06 15.28 16.61
C PHE A 627 6.25 16.41 17.62
N SER A 628 6.29 16.03 18.90
CA SER A 628 6.64 16.96 19.96
C SER A 628 8.05 17.55 19.76
N SER A 629 8.32 18.72 20.35
CA SER A 629 9.63 19.38 20.26
C SER A 629 10.79 18.54 20.80
N ASN A 630 10.49 17.48 21.54
CA ASN A 630 11.46 16.58 22.18
C ASN A 630 11.57 15.23 21.46
N HIS A 631 11.06 15.09 20.23
CA HIS A 631 11.16 13.84 19.50
C HIS A 631 12.62 13.49 19.13
N PRO A 632 13.07 12.23 19.32
CA PRO A 632 14.45 11.80 19.02
C PRO A 632 14.91 12.11 17.59
N ASP A 633 14.02 12.03 16.59
CA ASP A 633 14.38 12.32 15.18
C ASP A 633 14.77 13.78 14.94
N LEU A 634 14.19 14.72 15.70
CA LEU A 634 14.62 16.12 15.66
C LEU A 634 16.07 16.26 16.14
N ALA A 635 16.44 15.51 17.20
CA ALA A 635 17.81 15.51 17.69
C ALA A 635 18.79 14.96 16.64
N THR A 636 18.38 13.94 15.87
CA THR A 636 19.20 13.41 14.78
C THR A 636 19.45 14.46 13.70
N CYS A 637 18.42 15.19 13.26
CA CYS A 637 18.58 16.27 12.28
C CYS A 637 19.49 17.40 12.81
N TYR A 638 19.30 17.83 14.06
CA TYR A 638 20.18 18.84 14.68
C TYR A 638 21.62 18.35 14.80
N SER A 639 21.83 17.08 15.18
CA SER A 639 23.17 16.50 15.25
C SER A 639 23.84 16.48 13.88
N ASN A 640 23.10 16.13 12.82
CA ASN A 640 23.62 16.13 11.45
C ASN A 640 23.99 17.53 10.95
N ILE A 641 23.20 18.56 11.26
CA ILE A 641 23.57 19.96 11.01
C ILE A 641 24.84 20.34 11.80
N GLY A 642 24.94 19.91 13.06
CA GLY A 642 26.14 20.10 13.88
C GLY A 642 27.40 19.51 13.23
N VAL A 643 27.29 18.30 12.64
CA VAL A 643 28.39 17.65 11.89
C VAL A 643 28.80 18.48 10.68
N VAL A 644 27.85 19.04 9.93
CA VAL A 644 28.15 19.89 8.79
C VAL A 644 28.90 21.15 9.24
N TYR A 645 28.44 21.84 10.28
CA TYR A 645 29.12 23.03 10.79
C TYR A 645 30.52 22.72 11.35
N ASN A 646 30.70 21.56 11.99
CA ASN A 646 32.01 21.12 12.46
C ASN A 646 32.97 20.92 11.26
N LYS A 647 32.53 20.24 10.20
CA LYS A 647 33.31 20.09 8.96
C LYS A 647 33.64 21.42 8.27
N MET A 648 32.77 22.43 8.41
CA MET A 648 33.01 23.78 7.92
C MET A 648 33.95 24.62 8.81
N GLY A 649 34.39 24.09 9.96
CA GLY A 649 35.19 24.83 10.95
C GLY A 649 34.39 25.85 11.77
N ASN A 650 33.06 25.83 11.69
CA ASN A 650 32.18 26.71 12.48
C ASN A 650 31.77 26.00 13.78
N TYR A 651 32.73 25.87 14.69
CA TYR A 651 32.58 25.07 15.90
C TYR A 651 31.53 25.62 16.88
N SER A 652 31.33 26.94 16.92
CA SER A 652 30.30 27.55 17.80
C SER A 652 28.89 27.13 17.39
N ASN A 653 28.58 27.15 16.10
CA ASN A 653 27.31 26.65 15.60
C ASN A 653 27.20 25.13 15.79
N ALA A 654 28.27 24.38 15.55
CA ALA A 654 28.29 22.93 15.76
C ALA A 654 27.91 22.56 17.21
N LEU A 655 28.58 23.18 18.20
CA LEU A 655 28.29 22.99 19.62
C LEU A 655 26.85 23.40 19.97
N SER A 656 26.35 24.51 19.41
CA SER A 656 24.95 24.94 19.64
C SER A 656 23.94 23.89 19.17
N PHE A 657 24.14 23.32 17.98
CA PHE A 657 23.26 22.27 17.44
C PHE A 657 23.40 20.94 18.17
N TYR A 658 24.62 20.53 18.55
CA TYR A 658 24.82 19.34 19.36
C TYR A 658 24.22 19.46 20.76
N GLN A 659 24.22 20.65 21.35
CA GLN A 659 23.60 20.89 22.65
C GLN A 659 22.07 20.77 22.57
N LYS A 660 21.45 21.31 21.51
CA LYS A 660 20.01 21.12 21.26
C LYS A 660 19.66 19.64 21.10
N ALA A 661 20.45 18.90 20.32
CA ALA A 661 20.27 17.46 20.15
C ALA A 661 20.43 16.70 21.48
N LEU A 662 21.39 17.11 22.32
CA LEU A 662 21.63 16.50 23.64
C LEU A 662 20.44 16.71 24.58
N GLU A 663 19.92 17.93 24.66
CA GLU A 663 18.76 18.27 25.51
C GLU A 663 17.54 17.42 25.15
N ILE A 664 17.24 17.32 23.85
CA ILE A 664 16.13 16.49 23.36
C ILE A 664 16.34 15.01 23.73
N ARG A 665 17.52 14.45 23.47
CA ARG A 665 17.83 13.03 23.77
C ARG A 665 17.79 12.72 25.26
N GLN A 666 18.20 13.66 26.13
CA GLN A 666 18.14 13.50 27.58
C GLN A 666 16.71 13.44 28.12
N ILE A 667 15.77 14.12 27.47
CA ILE A 667 14.36 14.13 27.86
C ILE A 667 13.62 12.89 27.31
N SER A 668 13.93 12.49 26.08
CA SER A 668 13.15 11.48 25.34
C SER A 668 13.66 10.05 25.46
N LEU A 669 14.94 9.85 25.78
CA LEU A 669 15.57 8.53 25.77
C LEU A 669 16.07 8.13 27.16
N PRO A 670 16.17 6.82 27.45
CA PRO A 670 16.81 6.33 28.66
C PRO A 670 18.25 6.86 28.81
N SER A 671 18.71 7.05 30.05
CA SER A 671 20.02 7.63 30.36
C SER A 671 21.22 6.81 29.85
N ASN A 672 20.98 5.53 29.52
CA ASN A 672 21.93 4.60 28.93
C ASN A 672 21.72 4.38 27.42
N HIS A 673 20.97 5.25 26.72
CA HIS A 673 20.72 5.07 25.29
C HIS A 673 21.96 5.38 24.44
N ARG A 674 22.19 4.58 23.39
CA ARG A 674 23.36 4.68 22.48
C ARG A 674 23.54 6.07 21.86
N ASP A 675 22.44 6.74 21.53
CA ASP A 675 22.49 8.06 20.88
C ASP A 675 23.03 9.17 21.78
N LEU A 676 22.87 9.03 23.11
CA LEU A 676 23.50 9.96 24.06
C LEU A 676 25.02 9.84 24.00
N ALA A 677 25.55 8.61 23.94
CA ALA A 677 26.99 8.37 23.82
C ALA A 677 27.56 8.97 22.53
N ILE A 678 26.86 8.79 21.41
CA ILE A 678 27.26 9.36 20.10
C ILE A 678 27.23 10.89 20.16
N ASN A 679 26.21 11.49 20.78
CA ASN A 679 26.13 12.94 20.90
C ASN A 679 27.29 13.53 21.70
N TYR A 680 27.64 12.92 22.84
CA TYR A 680 28.80 13.35 23.63
C TYR A 680 30.11 13.20 22.87
N LYS A 681 30.28 12.13 22.09
CA LYS A 681 31.44 11.97 21.21
C LYS A 681 31.52 13.09 20.18
N ASN A 682 30.42 13.47 19.53
CA ASN A 682 30.42 14.55 18.54
C ASN A 682 30.80 15.90 19.15
N ILE A 683 30.35 16.17 20.39
CA ILE A 683 30.79 17.34 21.16
C ILE A 683 32.30 17.25 21.46
N GLY A 684 32.77 16.09 21.90
CA GLY A 684 34.19 15.82 22.15
C GLY A 684 35.09 16.06 20.93
N ASP A 685 34.69 15.55 19.76
CA ASP A 685 35.38 15.79 18.48
C ASP A 685 35.45 17.28 18.14
N THR A 686 34.40 18.04 18.46
CA THR A 686 34.36 19.48 18.18
C THR A 686 35.35 20.22 19.07
N TYR A 687 35.43 19.87 20.36
CA TYR A 687 36.44 20.42 21.27
C TYR A 687 37.87 19.99 20.88
N GLU A 688 38.06 18.76 20.38
CA GLU A 688 39.33 18.32 19.83
C GLU A 688 39.74 19.18 18.63
N ASN A 689 38.82 19.47 17.70
CA ASN A 689 39.07 20.33 16.55
C ASN A 689 39.31 21.80 16.93
N MET A 690 38.83 22.23 18.10
CA MET A 690 39.13 23.52 18.71
C MET A 690 40.44 23.53 19.52
N GLU A 691 41.12 22.38 19.62
CA GLU A 691 42.32 22.16 20.43
C GLU A 691 42.10 22.30 21.95
N ASP A 692 40.85 22.26 22.42
CA ASP A 692 40.52 22.12 23.85
C ASP A 692 40.48 20.64 24.23
N TYR A 693 41.67 20.07 24.39
CA TYR A 693 41.84 18.65 24.71
C TYR A 693 41.27 18.26 26.08
N SER A 694 41.15 19.22 27.01
CA SER A 694 40.62 18.99 28.35
C SER A 694 39.10 18.74 28.34
N SER A 695 38.36 19.60 27.63
CA SER A 695 36.93 19.41 27.41
C SER A 695 36.66 18.18 26.56
N ALA A 696 37.44 17.97 25.49
CA ALA A 696 37.32 16.80 24.63
C ALA A 696 37.45 15.48 25.40
N LEU A 697 38.47 15.36 26.26
CA LEU A 697 38.69 14.19 27.11
C LEU A 697 37.46 13.91 28.01
N SER A 698 36.96 14.93 28.71
CA SER A 698 35.78 14.79 29.59
C SER A 698 34.56 14.27 28.83
N PHE A 699 34.32 14.78 27.62
CA PHE A 699 33.19 14.33 26.80
C PHE A 699 33.37 12.91 26.25
N PHE A 700 34.58 12.50 25.87
CA PHE A 700 34.85 11.12 25.45
C PHE A 700 34.71 10.13 26.61
N GLU A 701 35.11 10.50 27.84
CA GLU A 701 34.89 9.69 29.04
C GLU A 701 33.40 9.48 29.34
N HIS A 702 32.58 10.54 29.21
CA HIS A 702 31.13 10.43 29.34
C HIS A 702 30.52 9.55 28.25
N ALA A 703 30.96 9.69 27.00
CA ALA A 703 30.53 8.84 25.89
C ALA A 703 30.86 7.36 26.15
N LEU A 704 32.07 7.07 26.66
CA LEU A 704 32.49 5.71 27.00
C LEU A 704 31.64 5.14 28.14
N LYS A 705 31.39 5.92 29.20
CA LYS A 705 30.59 5.48 30.35
C LYS A 705 29.19 5.06 29.95
N ILE A 706 28.52 5.86 29.11
CA ILE A 706 27.19 5.52 28.59
C ILE A 706 27.30 4.30 27.67
N GLY A 707 28.23 4.34 26.71
CA GLY A 707 28.41 3.28 25.73
C GLY A 707 28.68 1.90 26.34
N GLN A 708 29.34 1.81 27.49
CA GLN A 708 29.59 0.54 28.19
C GLN A 708 28.30 -0.17 28.64
N TYR A 709 27.20 0.58 28.82
CA TYR A 709 25.88 0.00 29.11
C TYR A 709 25.06 -0.26 27.84
N SER A 710 25.32 0.48 26.75
CA SER A 710 24.51 0.45 25.53
C SER A 710 25.04 -0.51 24.45
N PHE A 711 26.35 -0.78 24.44
CA PHE A 711 27.01 -1.55 23.39
C PHE A 711 27.59 -2.86 23.95
N PRO A 712 27.62 -3.94 23.15
CA PRO A 712 28.39 -5.14 23.49
C PRO A 712 29.87 -4.82 23.75
N GLU A 713 30.54 -5.56 24.64
CA GLU A 713 31.94 -5.27 25.04
C GLU A 713 32.92 -5.15 23.87
N ASN A 714 32.66 -5.89 22.78
CA ASN A 714 33.49 -5.93 21.58
C ASN A 714 33.05 -4.93 20.48
N HIS A 715 32.07 -4.08 20.74
CA HIS A 715 31.53 -3.16 19.74
C HIS A 715 32.58 -2.12 19.31
N LEU A 716 32.66 -1.87 18.00
CA LEU A 716 33.65 -0.97 17.39
C LEU A 716 33.64 0.43 18.04
N GLN A 717 32.45 0.94 18.37
CA GLN A 717 32.29 2.25 18.98
C GLN A 717 33.00 2.38 20.34
N LEU A 718 33.01 1.34 21.18
CA LEU A 718 33.73 1.37 22.46
C LEU A 718 35.24 1.46 22.26
N LYS A 719 35.76 0.79 21.22
CA LYS A 719 37.16 0.89 20.82
C LYS A 719 37.49 2.31 20.36
N THR A 720 36.63 2.92 19.55
CA THR A 720 36.80 4.30 19.09
C THR A 720 36.83 5.28 20.27
N PHE A 721 35.89 5.17 21.22
CA PHE A 721 35.89 6.03 22.41
C PHE A 721 37.17 5.91 23.22
N ARG A 722 37.65 4.67 23.47
CA ARG A 722 38.92 4.43 24.17
C ARG A 722 40.12 5.03 23.43
N GLN A 723 40.15 4.91 22.10
CA GLN A 723 41.20 5.51 21.26
C GLN A 723 41.19 7.04 21.33
N CYS A 724 40.02 7.67 21.26
CA CYS A 724 39.87 9.11 21.43
C CYS A 724 40.39 9.57 22.81
N ILE A 725 40.04 8.86 23.88
CA ILE A 725 40.53 9.14 25.25
C ILE A 725 42.06 9.07 25.31
N SER A 726 42.66 7.97 24.83
CA SER A 726 44.12 7.82 24.82
C SER A 726 44.81 8.92 24.01
N LYS A 727 44.28 9.26 22.85
CA LYS A 727 44.79 10.35 22.01
C LYS A 727 44.75 11.70 22.73
N MET A 728 43.66 12.00 23.44
CA MET A 728 43.54 13.26 24.19
C MET A 728 44.48 13.30 25.40
N GLN A 729 44.68 12.18 26.09
CA GLN A 729 45.65 12.07 27.19
C GLN A 729 47.09 12.30 26.71
N GLU A 730 47.48 11.73 25.58
CA GLU A 730 48.80 11.97 24.97
C GLU A 730 48.98 13.46 24.62
N LYS A 731 47.97 14.09 24.02
CA LYS A 731 48.03 15.52 23.66
C LYS A 731 48.13 16.43 24.89
N LEU A 732 47.36 16.16 25.94
CA LEU A 732 47.46 16.92 27.19
C LEU A 732 48.84 16.77 27.83
N GLN A 733 49.40 15.56 27.83
CA GLN A 733 50.74 15.32 28.34
C GLN A 733 51.83 16.03 27.52
N MET A 734 51.64 16.20 26.20
CA MET A 734 52.55 17.00 25.38
C MET A 734 52.45 18.50 25.71
N CYS A 735 51.24 19.03 25.89
CA CYS A 735 51.02 20.43 26.28
C CYS A 735 51.55 20.77 27.68
N ASP A 736 51.57 19.82 28.62
CA ASP A 736 52.14 20.00 29.96
C ASP A 736 53.69 19.95 29.97
N ASN A 737 54.31 19.47 28.88
CA ASN A 737 55.76 19.34 28.74
C ASN A 737 56.41 20.42 27.85
N GLU A 738 55.61 21.30 27.23
CA GLU A 738 56.03 22.51 26.50
C GLU A 738 55.91 23.77 27.38
#